data_AF-A0A0P7VRU7-F1
#
_entry.id   AF-A0A0P7VRU7-F1
#
_cell.length_a   1.000
_cell.length_b   1.000
_cell.length_c   1.000
_cell.angle_alpha   90.00
_cell.angle_beta   90.00
_cell.angle_gamma   90.00
#
_symmetry.space_group_name_H-M   'P 1'
#
loop_
_entity.id
_entity.type
_entity.pdbx_description
1 polymer ?
#
loop_
_entity_poly.entity_id
_entity_poly.type
_entity_poly.pdbx_seq_one_letter_code
_entity_poly.pdbx_strand_id
1 'polypeptide(L)'
;DALPTSDTVTVNNSVSANPGRSIAETTSNPTRASSPQSTAESAGRPAATAQPNASATAKPPGTGPSLGFHTEDLDESIDKIVEKKVWSKENEEPEEQECPPLGLESLRVQDTQLRASSFQRHGLGPHRGRLNIQSGLEDGDIYDGAWCAKYEDQNQWLEVDARAPTLFTGVILQGRNSIWSWDWVTTYKVQFSNDSIAWKPSMNGTKEAVFEGNQDVETPVLAVFPEPTVARYIRINPQTWFENGTVCLRAEVLGCPLPDPNNIYTWGTEQESTDKLDFRHHNYKEMRKLMKSVNEDCPDITRIYSIGKSYMGLKLYVMEISDNPGKHELGEPEFRYVAGMHGNEALGRELVLSLMQFLCHEYKQGNQRIVRLVKETRIHLLPSMNPDGYEMAYKKGSELAGWAMGRYSYEGIDMNHNFADLNSVMWDALELETDKSKLINHYIPIPEKYTSEEAFVAPETRAVISWMQNIPFVLSANLHGGELVVTYPFDMTRDWAPSEHTPTPDDSFFRWLATVYASTNQVMSNPDRRPCHNEDFLRHNNIINGAEWHTVPGSMNDFSYLHTNCFEVTVELSCDKFPHVSELPTEWENNKESLLVYMEQVHRGIKGVVRDKDTEAGIADAIIKVDGIDHHIRSAFDGDYWRLLNPGDYEVTASAEGYFSNRRMCRVEYDHYPTICDFLLTKTPKQRLREILAKGGKIPKDLQLRLRALRMKKLRATTKAINRRRARERRARAL
;
A
#
# COMPACT_ATOMS: atom_id res chain seq x y z
N ASP A 1 -41.31 -11.44 -38.16
CA ASP A 1 -40.87 -12.26 -39.31
C ASP A 1 -39.36 -12.34 -39.27
N ALA A 2 -38.76 -13.35 -38.63
CA ALA A 2 -38.67 -14.77 -38.96
C ALA A 2 -37.23 -15.10 -39.43
N LEU A 3 -36.47 -15.69 -38.51
CA LEU A 3 -35.31 -16.61 -38.66
C LEU A 3 -35.67 -17.81 -39.58
N PRO A 4 -34.83 -18.86 -39.83
CA PRO A 4 -33.61 -19.35 -39.14
C PRO A 4 -32.52 -19.87 -40.15
N THR A 5 -31.37 -20.49 -39.82
CA THR A 5 -30.97 -21.70 -39.04
C THR A 5 -29.42 -21.80 -39.15
N SER A 6 -28.61 -22.56 -38.41
CA SER A 6 -28.59 -23.33 -37.15
C SER A 6 -27.14 -23.84 -37.02
N ASP A 7 -26.63 -24.02 -35.80
CA ASP A 7 -26.16 -25.33 -35.30
C ASP A 7 -25.49 -25.20 -33.92
N THR A 8 -26.16 -25.85 -32.96
CA THR A 8 -25.78 -26.08 -31.58
C THR A 8 -25.51 -27.58 -31.41
N VAL A 9 -24.43 -27.94 -30.73
CA VAL A 9 -24.21 -29.31 -30.23
C VAL A 9 -24.26 -29.29 -28.70
N THR A 10 -25.25 -29.99 -28.17
CA THR A 10 -25.38 -30.40 -26.75
C THR A 10 -25.22 -31.91 -26.65
N VAL A 11 -24.50 -32.41 -25.65
CA VAL A 11 -24.62 -33.82 -25.19
C VAL A 11 -24.74 -33.85 -23.67
N ASN A 12 -25.77 -34.54 -23.20
CA ASN A 12 -26.17 -34.75 -21.82
C ASN A 12 -25.44 -35.94 -21.14
N ASN A 13 -25.41 -35.87 -19.82
CA ASN A 13 -25.08 -36.88 -18.81
C ASN A 13 -25.61 -38.32 -19.05
N SER A 14 -24.84 -39.34 -18.61
CA SER A 14 -25.30 -40.36 -17.63
C SER A 14 -24.24 -41.42 -17.27
N VAL A 15 -23.97 -41.54 -15.96
CA VAL A 15 -23.81 -42.74 -15.11
C VAL A 15 -23.54 -44.12 -15.75
N SER A 16 -22.51 -44.81 -15.26
CA SER A 16 -22.57 -46.27 -15.02
C SER A 16 -21.52 -46.74 -14.00
N ALA A 17 -21.92 -47.70 -13.16
CA ALA A 17 -21.18 -48.23 -12.01
C ALA A 17 -20.69 -49.69 -12.25
N ASN A 18 -19.67 -50.08 -11.45
CA ASN A 18 -19.29 -51.44 -11.00
C ASN A 18 -18.61 -52.42 -12.00
N PRO A 19 -17.88 -53.48 -11.54
CA PRO A 19 -17.84 -54.07 -10.19
C PRO A 19 -16.47 -54.49 -9.58
N GLY A 20 -16.46 -54.53 -8.24
CA GLY A 20 -15.91 -55.55 -7.31
C GLY A 20 -14.69 -56.44 -7.62
N ARG A 21 -13.76 -56.50 -6.64
CA ARG A 21 -13.18 -57.77 -6.17
C ARG A 21 -12.71 -57.67 -4.71
N SER A 22 -13.30 -58.48 -3.83
CA SER A 22 -12.81 -58.83 -2.50
C SER A 22 -12.36 -60.30 -2.48
N ILE A 23 -11.48 -60.65 -1.53
CA ILE A 23 -11.24 -61.95 -0.83
C ILE A 23 -10.14 -61.61 0.21
N ALA A 24 -10.46 -61.40 1.51
CA ALA A 24 -10.50 -62.34 2.65
C ALA A 24 -9.11 -62.88 3.05
N GLU A 25 -8.53 -62.38 4.15
CA GLU A 25 -8.52 -62.91 5.54
C GLU A 25 -7.42 -63.95 5.82
N THR A 26 -6.54 -63.70 6.81
CA THR A 26 -6.42 -64.50 8.05
C THR A 26 -5.27 -64.06 9.00
N THR A 27 -5.67 -63.67 10.22
CA THR A 27 -5.11 -64.00 11.55
C THR A 27 -3.59 -63.96 11.82
N SER A 28 -3.16 -63.14 12.79
CA SER A 28 -2.84 -63.60 14.17
C SER A 28 -2.23 -62.48 15.04
N ASN A 29 -2.83 -62.28 16.21
CA ASN A 29 -2.22 -61.72 17.43
C ASN A 29 -1.65 -62.93 18.23
N PRO A 30 -0.79 -62.80 19.30
CA PRO A 30 -0.96 -61.78 20.36
C PRO A 30 0.31 -61.33 21.16
N THR A 31 0.04 -60.42 22.12
CA THR A 31 0.75 -60.14 23.41
C THR A 31 2.04 -59.30 23.33
N ARG A 32 2.35 -58.35 24.23
CA ARG A 32 2.03 -58.19 25.67
C ARG A 32 2.46 -56.79 26.18
N ALA A 33 1.68 -56.19 27.10
CA ALA A 33 2.04 -55.42 28.33
C ALA A 33 3.10 -54.29 28.26
N SER A 34 3.06 -53.19 29.01
CA SER A 34 2.24 -52.69 30.13
C SER A 34 2.79 -51.32 30.53
N SER A 35 1.92 -50.38 30.88
CA SER A 35 2.26 -49.17 31.65
C SER A 35 2.72 -49.52 33.09
N PRO A 36 3.27 -48.56 33.84
CA PRO A 36 2.48 -48.10 34.99
C PRO A 36 2.54 -46.58 35.26
N GLN A 37 1.47 -46.10 35.87
CA GLN A 37 1.33 -44.82 36.56
C GLN A 37 2.15 -44.80 37.87
N SER A 38 2.52 -43.60 38.34
CA SER A 38 2.30 -43.24 39.75
C SER A 38 2.22 -41.72 39.95
N THR A 39 1.35 -41.38 40.90
CA THR A 39 0.87 -40.08 41.38
C THR A 39 1.69 -39.57 42.57
N ALA A 40 1.71 -38.25 42.80
CA ALA A 40 1.79 -37.67 44.14
C ALA A 40 1.10 -36.30 44.22
N GLU A 41 0.20 -36.16 45.19
CA GLU A 41 -0.61 -34.99 45.56
C GLU A 41 0.01 -34.19 46.74
N SER A 42 -0.60 -33.02 46.98
CA SER A 42 -0.70 -32.22 48.22
C SER A 42 0.26 -31.02 48.33
N ALA A 43 -0.12 -29.82 48.80
CA ALA A 43 -1.29 -29.32 49.54
C ALA A 43 -1.51 -27.81 49.20
N GLY A 44 -2.73 -27.24 49.14
CA GLY A 44 -3.47 -26.64 50.28
C GLY A 44 -2.68 -25.51 50.98
N ARG A 45 -3.09 -24.24 51.12
CA ARG A 45 -4.40 -23.61 51.39
C ARG A 45 -4.23 -22.05 51.41
N PRO A 46 -5.26 -21.21 51.69
CA PRO A 46 -5.53 -19.94 51.00
C PRO A 46 -5.38 -18.68 51.88
N ALA A 47 -5.46 -17.49 51.27
CA ALA A 47 -6.24 -16.32 51.73
C ALA A 47 -5.84 -15.04 50.98
N ALA A 48 -6.83 -14.26 50.53
CA ALA A 48 -7.12 -12.92 51.04
C ALA A 48 -7.75 -12.02 49.96
N THR A 49 -9.01 -11.69 50.23
CA THR A 49 -9.71 -10.50 49.75
C THR A 49 -8.88 -9.22 49.82
N ALA A 50 -8.84 -8.47 48.73
CA ALA A 50 -8.63 -7.02 48.76
C ALA A 50 -9.34 -6.36 47.57
N GLN A 51 -10.41 -5.62 47.85
CA GLN A 51 -10.73 -4.43 47.08
C GLN A 51 -9.62 -3.39 47.35
N PRO A 52 -9.42 -2.44 46.43
CA PRO A 52 -9.97 -1.13 46.76
C PRO A 52 -10.63 -0.41 45.58
N ASN A 53 -11.68 0.34 45.92
CA ASN A 53 -12.14 1.49 45.16
C ASN A 53 -11.01 2.52 45.03
N ALA A 54 -10.84 3.11 43.83
CA ALA A 54 -10.45 4.51 43.70
C ALA A 54 -11.02 5.07 42.39
N SER A 55 -11.88 6.07 42.55
CA SER A 55 -12.47 6.90 41.52
C SER A 55 -11.39 7.70 40.76
N ALA A 56 -11.23 7.46 39.47
CA ALA A 56 -10.63 8.43 38.57
C ALA A 56 -11.77 9.18 37.85
N THR A 57 -12.03 10.40 38.30
CA THR A 57 -12.84 11.38 37.57
C THR A 57 -12.16 11.68 36.24
N ALA A 58 -12.75 11.20 35.15
CA ALA A 58 -12.38 11.62 33.80
C ALA A 58 -12.62 13.13 33.67
N LYS A 59 -11.55 13.89 33.45
CA LYS A 59 -11.64 15.25 32.91
C LYS A 59 -12.13 15.14 31.45
N PRO A 60 -12.91 16.11 30.95
CA PRO A 60 -13.25 16.17 29.54
C PRO A 60 -11.95 16.29 28.72
N PRO A 61 -11.87 15.72 27.50
CA PRO A 61 -10.73 15.96 26.63
C PRO A 61 -10.76 17.44 26.27
N GLY A 62 -9.83 18.20 26.85
CA GLY A 62 -9.44 19.49 26.30
C GLY A 62 -8.78 19.24 24.95
N THR A 63 -9.04 20.14 24.01
CA THR A 63 -8.26 20.39 22.78
C THR A 63 -6.93 19.66 22.79
N GLY A 64 -6.79 18.67 21.89
CA GLY A 64 -5.52 17.98 21.67
C GLY A 64 -4.38 18.98 21.47
N PRO A 65 -3.14 18.62 21.78
CA PRO A 65 -2.02 19.51 21.55
C PRO A 65 -2.05 19.91 20.08
N SER A 66 -2.27 21.20 19.80
CA SER A 66 -1.95 21.76 18.50
C SER A 66 -0.48 21.46 18.30
N LEU A 67 -0.16 20.56 17.37
CA LEU A 67 1.20 20.34 16.88
C LEU A 67 1.66 21.67 16.28
N GLY A 68 2.24 22.50 17.15
CA GLY A 68 2.85 23.77 16.80
C GLY A 68 4.13 23.46 16.07
N PHE A 69 4.12 23.65 14.75
CA PHE A 69 5.30 23.50 13.92
C PHE A 69 5.50 24.81 13.17
N HIS A 70 6.71 25.35 13.33
CA HIS A 70 7.19 26.53 12.61
C HIS A 70 8.04 26.06 11.43
N THR A 71 7.97 26.80 10.32
CA THR A 71 8.82 26.61 9.12
C THR A 71 10.33 26.64 9.42
N GLU A 72 10.72 27.16 10.59
CA GLU A 72 12.09 27.16 11.14
C GLU A 72 12.71 25.75 11.26
N ASP A 73 11.89 24.69 11.38
CA ASP A 73 12.33 23.30 11.44
C ASP A 73 12.99 22.76 10.16
N LEU A 74 12.83 23.47 9.03
CA LEU A 74 13.48 23.15 7.75
C LEU A 74 14.88 23.72 7.66
N ASP A 75 15.22 24.73 8.47
CA ASP A 75 16.54 25.34 8.57
C ASP A 75 17.41 24.73 9.69
N GLU A 76 16.85 23.82 10.50
CA GLU A 76 17.63 23.01 11.43
C GLU A 76 18.70 22.20 10.65
N SER A 77 19.96 22.44 11.02
CA SER A 77 21.09 21.62 10.59
C SER A 77 20.82 20.18 10.98
N ILE A 78 21.02 19.24 10.05
CA ILE A 78 20.90 17.81 10.36
C ILE A 78 21.88 17.51 11.50
N ASP A 79 21.41 16.80 12.52
CA ASP A 79 22.22 16.48 13.70
C ASP A 79 23.55 15.88 13.25
N LYS A 80 24.70 16.43 13.69
CA LYS A 80 26.03 16.00 13.19
C LYS A 80 26.29 14.50 13.37
N ILE A 81 25.62 13.87 14.33
CA ILE A 81 25.66 12.41 14.56
C ILE A 81 24.88 11.67 13.47
N VAL A 82 23.70 12.17 13.11
CA VAL A 82 22.91 11.67 11.97
C VAL A 82 23.68 11.93 10.68
N GLU A 83 24.30 13.10 10.54
CA GLU A 83 25.14 13.42 9.38
C GLU A 83 26.27 12.39 9.20
N LYS A 84 26.96 12.05 10.28
CA LYS A 84 28.06 11.07 10.26
C LYS A 84 27.57 9.64 10.02
N LYS A 85 26.37 9.29 10.50
CA LYS A 85 25.77 7.96 10.31
C LYS A 85 25.23 7.76 8.90
N VAL A 86 24.63 8.80 8.31
CA VAL A 86 23.96 8.72 7.00
C VAL A 86 24.89 9.16 5.87
N TRP A 87 25.78 10.14 6.03
CA TRP A 87 26.61 10.68 4.94
C TRP A 87 28.12 10.60 5.25
N SER A 88 28.62 9.43 5.70
CA SER A 88 30.07 9.20 5.79
C SER A 88 30.75 9.55 4.46
N LYS A 89 31.55 10.63 4.46
CA LYS A 89 32.20 11.19 3.27
C LYS A 89 33.14 10.19 2.60
N GLU A 90 32.82 9.81 1.38
CA GLU A 90 33.80 9.50 0.34
C GLU A 90 33.61 10.51 -0.79
N ASN A 91 34.72 10.94 -1.39
CA ASN A 91 34.81 12.11 -2.24
C ASN A 91 33.96 11.94 -3.52
N GLU A 92 33.14 12.94 -3.84
CA GLU A 92 32.52 13.09 -5.16
C GLU A 92 33.64 13.28 -6.19
N GLU A 93 33.96 12.21 -6.92
CA GLU A 93 34.69 12.29 -8.19
C GLU A 93 33.78 12.93 -9.25
N PRO A 94 34.32 13.69 -10.21
CA PRO A 94 33.50 14.39 -11.19
C PRO A 94 32.72 13.38 -12.05
N GLU A 95 31.41 13.62 -12.22
CA GLU A 95 30.53 12.85 -13.11
C GLU A 95 31.15 12.74 -14.50
N GLU A 96 31.74 11.58 -14.80
CA GLU A 96 31.91 11.16 -16.18
C GLU A 96 30.52 11.08 -16.81
N GLN A 97 30.44 11.33 -18.12
CA GLN A 97 29.17 11.34 -18.84
C GLN A 97 28.62 9.89 -18.89
N GLU A 98 27.93 9.49 -17.84
CA GLU A 98 27.31 8.17 -17.69
C GLU A 98 26.13 8.08 -18.65
N CYS A 99 26.18 7.09 -19.54
CA CYS A 99 25.05 6.80 -20.42
C CYS A 99 23.94 6.09 -19.63
N PRO A 100 22.66 6.41 -19.91
CA PRO A 100 21.52 5.79 -19.24
C PRO A 100 21.40 4.29 -19.57
N PRO A 101 20.66 3.53 -18.76
CA PRO A 101 20.22 2.18 -19.14
C PRO A 101 19.36 2.25 -20.41
N LEU A 102 19.46 1.22 -21.24
CA LEU A 102 18.62 1.10 -22.44
C LEU A 102 17.18 0.72 -22.09
N GLY A 103 16.94 0.17 -20.89
CA GLY A 103 15.63 -0.17 -20.35
C GLY A 103 15.25 -1.62 -20.62
N LEU A 104 16.16 -2.54 -20.32
CA LEU A 104 15.85 -3.96 -20.20
C LEU A 104 14.93 -4.18 -18.99
N GLU A 105 15.22 -3.56 -17.84
CA GLU A 105 14.38 -3.61 -16.63
C GLU A 105 13.05 -2.86 -16.82
N SER A 106 13.11 -1.59 -17.24
CA SER A 106 11.92 -0.73 -17.46
C SER A 106 11.07 -1.12 -18.67
N LEU A 107 11.44 -2.17 -19.39
CA LEU A 107 10.76 -2.70 -20.59
C LEU A 107 10.76 -1.78 -21.82
N ARG A 108 11.51 -0.68 -21.83
CA ARG A 108 11.72 0.14 -23.04
C ARG A 108 12.33 -0.67 -24.19
N VAL A 109 13.23 -1.61 -23.88
CA VAL A 109 13.71 -2.61 -24.83
C VAL A 109 12.63 -3.67 -25.00
N GLN A 110 12.11 -3.83 -26.22
CA GLN A 110 11.08 -4.82 -26.51
C GLN A 110 11.65 -6.24 -26.64
N ASP A 111 10.83 -7.27 -26.42
CA ASP A 111 11.26 -8.67 -26.56
C ASP A 111 11.81 -9.00 -27.96
N THR A 112 11.33 -8.30 -28.99
CA THR A 112 11.83 -8.46 -30.37
C THR A 112 13.25 -7.95 -30.59
N GLN A 113 13.78 -7.14 -29.66
CA GLN A 113 15.16 -6.65 -29.65
C GLN A 113 16.12 -7.62 -28.95
N LEU A 114 15.61 -8.68 -28.31
CA LEU A 114 16.41 -9.63 -27.54
C LEU A 114 16.52 -10.96 -28.28
N ARG A 115 17.76 -11.46 -28.41
CA ARG A 115 18.07 -12.76 -29.02
C ARG A 115 19.09 -13.51 -28.19
N ALA A 116 19.15 -14.82 -28.36
CA ALA A 116 20.18 -15.63 -27.71
C ALA A 116 20.66 -16.75 -28.64
N SER A 117 21.87 -17.25 -28.36
CA SER A 117 22.45 -18.42 -29.02
C SER A 117 21.57 -19.67 -28.87
N SER A 118 21.06 -19.88 -27.67
CA SER A 118 20.19 -20.98 -27.29
C SER A 118 19.46 -20.63 -25.99
N PHE A 119 18.41 -21.37 -25.66
CA PHE A 119 17.73 -21.29 -24.37
C PHE A 119 17.12 -22.64 -24.00
N GLN A 120 17.07 -22.98 -22.71
CA GLN A 120 16.61 -24.29 -22.25
C GLN A 120 15.12 -24.52 -22.53
N ARG A 121 14.29 -23.53 -22.19
CA ARG A 121 12.83 -23.52 -22.37
C ARG A 121 12.33 -22.10 -22.56
N HIS A 122 11.08 -21.94 -22.99
CA HIS A 122 10.51 -20.62 -23.26
C HIS A 122 10.63 -19.68 -22.05
N GLY A 123 10.27 -20.13 -20.84
CA GLY A 123 10.38 -19.32 -19.62
C GLY A 123 11.79 -18.94 -19.18
N LEU A 124 12.82 -19.47 -19.84
CA LEU A 124 14.23 -19.10 -19.66
C LEU A 124 14.83 -18.51 -20.95
N GLY A 125 13.99 -17.94 -21.81
CA GLY A 125 14.37 -17.36 -23.09
C GLY A 125 15.04 -15.99 -22.98
N PRO A 126 15.51 -15.41 -24.11
CA PRO A 126 16.19 -14.11 -24.11
C PRO A 126 15.33 -12.97 -23.56
N HIS A 127 14.01 -13.03 -23.72
CA HIS A 127 13.07 -12.04 -23.18
C HIS A 127 13.06 -11.95 -21.64
N ARG A 128 13.64 -12.96 -20.97
CA ARG A 128 13.81 -13.04 -19.52
C ARG A 128 15.21 -12.67 -19.06
N GLY A 129 16.15 -12.37 -19.97
CA GLY A 129 17.52 -11.94 -19.65
C GLY A 129 17.62 -10.49 -19.19
N ARG A 130 16.61 -9.97 -18.48
CA ARG A 130 16.48 -8.57 -18.08
C ARG A 130 16.82 -8.40 -16.61
N LEU A 131 17.45 -7.29 -16.26
CA LEU A 131 17.78 -6.98 -14.88
C LEU A 131 16.52 -7.02 -14.00
N ASN A 132 16.71 -7.53 -12.78
CA ASN A 132 15.72 -7.60 -11.72
C ASN A 132 14.39 -8.34 -12.04
N ILE A 133 14.29 -9.04 -13.18
CA ILE A 133 13.09 -9.83 -13.48
C ILE A 133 12.84 -10.90 -12.42
N GLN A 134 11.59 -11.07 -12.01
CA GLN A 134 11.19 -12.04 -10.98
C GLN A 134 10.64 -13.33 -11.62
N SER A 135 10.93 -14.48 -11.01
CA SER A 135 10.36 -15.77 -11.40
C SER A 135 8.98 -16.00 -10.80
N GLY A 136 8.20 -16.86 -11.44
CA GLY A 136 7.07 -17.50 -10.76
C GLY A 136 7.51 -18.42 -9.60
N LEU A 137 6.53 -18.97 -8.90
CA LEU A 137 6.73 -19.80 -7.71
C LEU A 137 7.03 -21.28 -8.05
N GLU A 138 6.62 -21.76 -9.23
CA GLU A 138 6.74 -23.17 -9.59
C GLU A 138 7.97 -23.44 -10.46
N ASP A 139 8.69 -24.53 -10.19
CA ASP A 139 9.74 -24.97 -11.11
C ASP A 139 9.09 -25.52 -12.38
N GLY A 140 9.37 -24.91 -13.53
CA GLY A 140 8.57 -25.22 -14.71
C GLY A 140 8.11 -23.99 -15.47
N ASP A 141 8.00 -22.88 -14.74
CA ASP A 141 7.12 -21.80 -15.15
C ASP A 141 7.43 -21.25 -16.54
N ILE A 142 6.35 -20.87 -17.22
CA ILE A 142 6.42 -20.18 -18.50
C ILE A 142 7.10 -18.80 -18.36
N TYR A 143 7.25 -18.29 -17.13
CA TYR A 143 7.92 -17.05 -16.76
C TYR A 143 8.88 -17.29 -15.58
N ASP A 144 10.13 -17.60 -15.88
CA ASP A 144 11.18 -17.91 -14.90
C ASP A 144 12.23 -16.77 -14.85
N GLY A 145 13.11 -16.72 -13.86
CA GLY A 145 13.79 -15.47 -13.47
C GLY A 145 15.11 -15.15 -14.17
N ALA A 146 15.36 -15.64 -15.40
CA ALA A 146 16.55 -15.28 -16.20
C ALA A 146 16.47 -15.77 -17.64
N TRP A 147 17.42 -15.35 -18.49
CA TRP A 147 17.81 -16.15 -19.66
C TRP A 147 18.79 -17.24 -19.22
N CYS A 148 18.52 -18.49 -19.59
CA CYS A 148 19.43 -19.62 -19.37
C CYS A 148 19.72 -20.36 -20.68
N ALA A 149 21.00 -20.50 -21.02
CA ALA A 149 21.43 -21.17 -22.24
C ALA A 149 21.17 -22.68 -22.16
N LYS A 150 20.88 -23.28 -23.33
CA LYS A 150 20.63 -24.73 -23.45
C LYS A 150 21.90 -25.57 -23.29
N TYR A 151 23.02 -25.03 -23.74
CA TYR A 151 24.30 -25.71 -23.76
C TYR A 151 25.27 -24.99 -22.83
N GLU A 152 26.00 -25.76 -22.04
CA GLU A 152 26.99 -25.28 -21.07
C GLU A 152 28.37 -25.21 -21.74
N ASP A 153 28.52 -24.29 -22.69
CA ASP A 153 29.78 -24.03 -23.38
C ASP A 153 30.05 -22.52 -23.53
N GLN A 154 31.26 -22.17 -23.97
CA GLN A 154 31.70 -20.77 -24.11
C GLN A 154 31.19 -20.08 -25.41
N ASN A 155 30.37 -20.76 -26.21
CA ASN A 155 29.82 -20.21 -27.45
C ASN A 155 28.45 -19.55 -27.24
N GLN A 156 27.95 -19.52 -26.00
CA GLN A 156 26.65 -18.94 -25.69
C GLN A 156 26.69 -17.41 -25.68
N TRP A 157 25.56 -16.79 -26.00
CA TRP A 157 25.41 -15.33 -25.98
C TRP A 157 23.97 -14.88 -25.79
N LEU A 158 23.80 -13.74 -25.11
CA LEU A 158 22.61 -12.90 -25.12
C LEU A 158 22.90 -11.65 -25.95
N GLU A 159 22.01 -11.30 -26.87
CA GLU A 159 22.14 -10.21 -27.83
C GLU A 159 21.02 -9.18 -27.62
N VAL A 160 21.39 -7.90 -27.67
CA VAL A 160 20.48 -6.75 -27.60
C VAL A 160 20.66 -5.90 -28.87
N ASP A 161 19.55 -5.61 -29.58
CA ASP A 161 19.47 -4.66 -30.69
C ASP A 161 19.04 -3.29 -30.18
N ALA A 162 19.94 -2.31 -30.16
CA ALA A 162 19.63 -0.93 -29.74
C ALA A 162 18.80 -0.14 -30.78
N ARG A 163 18.48 -0.73 -31.94
CA ARG A 163 17.73 -0.16 -33.09
C ARG A 163 18.39 1.01 -33.80
N ALA A 164 19.21 1.80 -33.11
CA ALA A 164 19.98 2.92 -33.62
C ALA A 164 21.47 2.72 -33.31
N PRO A 165 22.39 3.49 -33.95
CA PRO A 165 23.76 3.59 -33.49
C PRO A 165 23.79 4.12 -32.06
N THR A 166 24.41 3.37 -31.15
CA THR A 166 24.45 3.67 -29.72
C THR A 166 25.90 3.56 -29.24
N LEU A 167 26.35 4.53 -28.46
CA LEU A 167 27.62 4.46 -27.74
C LEU A 167 27.40 3.60 -26.49
N PHE A 168 27.87 2.36 -26.52
CA PHE A 168 27.79 1.47 -25.36
C PHE A 168 28.95 1.75 -24.38
N THR A 169 28.62 1.87 -23.10
CA THR A 169 29.58 2.22 -22.04
C THR A 169 29.73 1.14 -20.97
N GLY A 170 28.73 0.28 -20.78
CA GLY A 170 28.82 -0.79 -19.78
C GLY A 170 27.64 -1.75 -19.83
N VAL A 171 27.74 -2.78 -19.00
CA VAL A 171 26.70 -3.79 -18.76
C VAL A 171 26.59 -4.04 -17.26
N ILE A 172 25.36 -4.21 -16.78
CA ILE A 172 25.08 -4.66 -15.43
C ILE A 172 24.59 -6.11 -15.54
N LEU A 173 25.22 -7.03 -14.81
CA LEU A 173 24.79 -8.43 -14.75
C LEU A 173 24.20 -8.78 -13.39
N GLN A 174 23.27 -9.72 -13.39
CA GLN A 174 22.66 -10.30 -12.21
C GLN A 174 22.41 -11.80 -12.43
N GLY A 175 22.50 -12.62 -11.38
CA GLY A 175 22.22 -14.06 -11.48
C GLY A 175 20.72 -14.36 -11.60
N ARG A 176 20.33 -15.62 -11.74
CA ARG A 176 18.92 -16.04 -11.90
C ARG A 176 18.13 -15.88 -10.62
N ASN A 177 16.98 -15.21 -10.70
CA ASN A 177 15.99 -15.25 -9.63
C ASN A 177 15.24 -16.59 -9.67
N SER A 178 15.37 -17.39 -8.61
CA SER A 178 14.66 -18.66 -8.46
C SER A 178 14.75 -19.13 -7.02
N ILE A 179 13.64 -19.64 -6.48
CA ILE A 179 13.66 -20.31 -5.16
C ILE A 179 14.16 -21.76 -5.24
N TRP A 180 14.27 -22.32 -6.45
CA TRP A 180 14.58 -23.74 -6.70
C TRP A 180 16.01 -23.97 -7.15
N SER A 181 16.68 -22.95 -7.68
CA SER A 181 17.96 -23.08 -8.38
C SER A 181 18.88 -21.89 -8.14
N TRP A 182 20.17 -22.14 -8.24
CA TRP A 182 21.23 -21.18 -8.03
C TRP A 182 22.12 -21.14 -9.26
N ASP A 183 21.87 -20.19 -10.15
CA ASP A 183 22.56 -20.07 -11.43
C ASP A 183 23.04 -18.64 -11.64
N TRP A 184 24.33 -18.46 -11.93
CA TRP A 184 24.89 -17.16 -12.30
C TRP A 184 26.18 -17.31 -13.10
N VAL A 185 26.46 -16.30 -13.92
CA VAL A 185 27.69 -16.16 -14.69
C VAL A 185 28.74 -15.43 -13.86
N THR A 186 29.95 -15.99 -13.77
CA THR A 186 31.06 -15.44 -12.97
C THR A 186 32.05 -14.64 -13.80
N THR A 187 32.24 -14.97 -15.09
CA THR A 187 33.01 -14.13 -16.01
C THR A 187 32.40 -14.15 -17.41
N TYR A 188 32.55 -13.07 -18.15
CA TYR A 188 32.01 -12.92 -19.49
C TYR A 188 32.86 -12.01 -20.38
N LYS A 189 32.62 -12.09 -21.68
CA LYS A 189 33.16 -11.18 -22.69
C LYS A 189 32.03 -10.42 -23.37
N VAL A 190 32.35 -9.31 -24.02
CA VAL A 190 31.39 -8.51 -24.78
C VAL A 190 31.84 -8.36 -26.22
N GLN A 191 30.89 -8.42 -27.16
CA GLN A 191 31.12 -8.20 -28.58
C GLN A 191 30.12 -7.20 -29.14
N PHE A 192 30.53 -6.46 -30.16
CA PHE A 192 29.73 -5.43 -30.82
C PHE A 192 29.60 -5.68 -32.32
N SER A 193 28.48 -5.27 -32.90
CA SER A 193 28.24 -5.36 -34.35
C SER A 193 27.34 -4.24 -34.85
N ASN A 194 27.48 -3.89 -36.13
CA ASN A 194 26.58 -2.96 -36.82
C ASN A 194 25.59 -3.67 -37.76
N ASP A 195 25.86 -4.92 -38.12
CA ASP A 195 25.13 -5.68 -39.14
C ASP A 195 24.64 -7.05 -38.64
N SER A 196 24.89 -7.40 -37.38
CA SER A 196 24.63 -8.70 -36.73
C SER A 196 25.42 -9.89 -37.31
N ILE A 197 26.30 -9.66 -38.29
CA ILE A 197 27.09 -10.68 -39.00
C ILE A 197 28.54 -10.61 -38.56
N ALA A 198 29.16 -9.43 -38.65
CA ALA A 198 30.54 -9.20 -38.26
C ALA A 198 30.61 -8.68 -36.82
N TRP A 199 31.26 -9.43 -35.95
CA TRP A 199 31.36 -9.13 -34.52
C TRP A 199 32.79 -8.75 -34.14
N LYS A 200 32.94 -7.67 -33.38
CA LYS A 200 34.22 -7.18 -32.84
C LYS A 200 34.22 -7.30 -31.31
N PRO A 201 35.23 -7.92 -30.70
CA PRO A 201 35.29 -8.00 -29.24
C PRO A 201 35.59 -6.64 -28.61
N SER A 202 35.10 -6.45 -27.38
CA SER A 202 35.56 -5.37 -26.50
C SER A 202 37.02 -5.61 -26.12
N MET A 203 37.84 -4.57 -26.21
CA MET A 203 39.28 -4.66 -26.01
C MET A 203 39.69 -3.92 -24.74
N ASN A 204 40.65 -4.49 -24.00
CA ASN A 204 41.41 -3.80 -22.97
C ASN A 204 42.85 -3.65 -23.48
N GLY A 205 43.12 -2.55 -24.16
CA GLY A 205 44.34 -2.34 -24.92
C GLY A 205 44.46 -3.33 -26.08
N THR A 206 45.39 -4.29 -26.00
CA THR A 206 45.65 -5.26 -27.09
C THR A 206 45.02 -6.63 -26.87
N LYS A 207 44.32 -6.85 -25.75
CA LYS A 207 43.70 -8.14 -25.41
C LYS A 207 42.19 -7.98 -25.34
N GLU A 208 41.45 -9.06 -25.63
CA GLU A 208 40.01 -9.09 -25.38
C GLU A 208 39.73 -8.86 -23.89
N ALA A 209 38.82 -7.95 -23.59
CA ALA A 209 38.39 -7.66 -22.23
C ALA A 209 37.57 -8.84 -21.68
N VAL A 210 37.95 -9.33 -20.50
CA VAL A 210 37.18 -10.28 -19.70
C VAL A 210 36.65 -9.51 -18.51
N PHE A 211 35.34 -9.57 -18.30
CA PHE A 211 34.64 -8.88 -17.23
C PHE A 211 34.27 -9.87 -16.14
N GLU A 212 34.40 -9.43 -14.89
CA GLU A 212 33.90 -10.14 -13.72
C GLU A 212 32.37 -9.98 -13.65
N GLY A 213 31.67 -11.09 -13.44
CA GLY A 213 30.22 -11.15 -13.29
C GLY A 213 29.82 -11.28 -11.82
N ASN A 214 28.79 -12.06 -11.57
CA ASN A 214 28.17 -12.19 -10.25
C ASN A 214 28.86 -13.24 -9.37
N GLN A 215 28.71 -13.06 -8.06
CA GLN A 215 29.10 -14.03 -7.04
C GLN A 215 27.89 -14.68 -6.35
N ASP A 216 26.70 -14.15 -6.61
CA ASP A 216 25.42 -14.59 -6.06
C ASP A 216 24.29 -14.32 -7.07
N VAL A 217 23.05 -14.65 -6.71
CA VAL A 217 21.88 -14.52 -7.60
C VAL A 217 21.21 -13.15 -7.58
N GLU A 218 21.42 -12.34 -6.55
CA GLU A 218 20.64 -11.11 -6.29
C GLU A 218 21.41 -9.82 -6.56
N THR A 219 22.72 -9.78 -6.33
CA THR A 219 23.51 -8.54 -6.37
C THR A 219 23.82 -8.13 -7.81
N PRO A 220 23.34 -6.97 -8.29
CA PRO A 220 23.75 -6.44 -9.59
C PRO A 220 25.24 -6.05 -9.61
N VAL A 221 25.93 -6.36 -10.70
CA VAL A 221 27.36 -6.07 -10.88
C VAL A 221 27.56 -5.27 -12.15
N LEU A 222 28.00 -4.02 -12.00
CA LEU A 222 28.37 -3.13 -13.10
C LEU A 222 29.77 -3.47 -13.63
N ALA A 223 29.88 -3.61 -14.95
CA ALA A 223 31.13 -3.61 -15.67
C ALA A 223 31.17 -2.47 -16.69
N VAL A 224 32.07 -1.52 -16.47
CA VAL A 224 32.35 -0.42 -17.42
C VAL A 224 33.33 -0.89 -18.47
N PHE A 225 33.07 -0.53 -19.73
CA PHE A 225 33.94 -0.88 -20.85
C PHE A 225 35.20 -0.02 -20.85
N PRO A 226 36.40 -0.61 -21.00
CA PRO A 226 37.66 0.15 -21.08
C PRO A 226 37.66 1.18 -22.22
N GLU A 227 37.02 0.83 -23.33
CA GLU A 227 36.83 1.70 -24.48
C GLU A 227 35.34 1.71 -24.87
N PRO A 228 34.61 2.82 -24.61
CA PRO A 228 33.24 2.97 -25.09
C PRO A 228 33.15 2.78 -26.61
N THR A 229 32.22 1.95 -27.06
CA THR A 229 32.16 1.50 -28.45
C THR A 229 30.83 1.85 -29.08
N VAL A 230 30.87 2.52 -30.24
CA VAL A 230 29.66 2.81 -31.03
C VAL A 230 29.29 1.60 -31.86
N ALA A 231 28.11 1.05 -31.62
CA ALA A 231 27.54 -0.02 -32.41
C ALA A 231 26.01 -0.02 -32.37
N ARG A 232 25.36 -0.89 -33.14
CA ARG A 232 23.91 -1.12 -33.04
C ARG A 232 23.57 -2.32 -32.16
N TYR A 233 24.38 -3.37 -32.24
CA TYR A 233 24.17 -4.63 -31.54
C TYR A 233 25.28 -4.85 -30.51
N ILE A 234 24.89 -5.40 -29.37
CA ILE A 234 25.80 -5.86 -28.31
C ILE A 234 25.49 -7.33 -28.00
N ARG A 235 26.54 -8.12 -27.75
CA ARG A 235 26.46 -9.50 -27.24
C ARG A 235 27.22 -9.63 -25.94
N ILE A 236 26.59 -10.30 -24.98
CA ILE A 236 27.18 -10.74 -23.71
C ILE A 236 27.47 -12.23 -23.85
N ASN A 237 28.74 -12.62 -23.73
CA ASN A 237 29.25 -13.97 -23.96
C ASN A 237 29.78 -14.58 -22.65
N PRO A 238 29.01 -15.42 -21.94
CA PRO A 238 29.47 -16.10 -20.73
C PRO A 238 30.74 -16.94 -20.97
N GLN A 239 31.71 -16.88 -20.06
CA GLN A 239 32.97 -17.63 -20.13
C GLN A 239 33.10 -18.66 -19.01
N THR A 240 32.70 -18.27 -17.80
CA THR A 240 32.61 -19.15 -16.63
C THR A 240 31.33 -18.85 -15.85
N TRP A 241 30.84 -19.83 -15.11
CA TRP A 241 29.62 -19.75 -14.30
C TRP A 241 29.83 -20.51 -12.99
N PHE A 242 28.84 -20.46 -12.10
CA PHE A 242 28.88 -21.18 -10.84
C PHE A 242 29.08 -22.69 -11.07
N GLU A 243 30.03 -23.30 -10.35
CA GLU A 243 30.45 -24.71 -10.58
C GLU A 243 29.30 -25.72 -10.44
N ASN A 244 28.30 -25.43 -9.61
CA ASN A 244 27.13 -26.27 -9.39
C ASN A 244 25.87 -25.75 -10.09
N GLY A 245 25.99 -24.73 -10.94
CA GLY A 245 24.88 -24.11 -11.67
C GLY A 245 25.07 -24.20 -13.19
N THR A 246 24.24 -23.46 -13.91
CA THR A 246 24.22 -23.40 -15.37
C THR A 246 24.46 -21.98 -15.88
N VAL A 247 24.56 -21.84 -17.22
CA VAL A 247 24.76 -20.53 -17.86
C VAL A 247 23.44 -19.75 -17.84
N CYS A 248 23.22 -18.99 -16.77
CA CYS A 248 22.09 -18.09 -16.62
C CYS A 248 22.53 -16.68 -16.25
N LEU A 249 21.89 -15.68 -16.85
CA LEU A 249 22.07 -14.28 -16.46
C LEU A 249 20.83 -13.44 -16.73
N ARG A 250 20.76 -12.34 -15.99
CA ARG A 250 19.94 -11.17 -16.20
C ARG A 250 20.87 -10.00 -16.50
N ALA A 251 20.44 -9.06 -17.35
CA ALA A 251 21.29 -7.95 -17.75
C ALA A 251 20.53 -6.63 -17.91
N GLU A 252 21.25 -5.53 -17.70
CA GLU A 252 20.95 -4.20 -18.21
C GLU A 252 22.15 -3.70 -19.03
N VAL A 253 21.90 -2.88 -20.04
CA VAL A 253 22.93 -2.34 -20.94
C VAL A 253 22.92 -0.83 -20.82
N LEU A 254 24.10 -0.25 -20.59
CA LEU A 254 24.27 1.20 -20.55
C LEU A 254 24.71 1.71 -21.92
N GLY A 255 24.01 2.71 -22.45
CA GLY A 255 24.38 3.29 -23.74
C GLY A 255 23.63 4.55 -24.13
N CYS A 256 24.33 5.45 -24.83
CA CYS A 256 23.79 6.71 -25.32
C CYS A 256 23.39 6.57 -26.81
N PRO A 257 22.12 6.75 -27.18
CA PRO A 257 21.71 6.78 -28.57
C PRO A 257 22.41 7.93 -29.30
N LEU A 258 22.97 7.68 -30.48
CA LEU A 258 23.58 8.69 -31.33
C LEU A 258 22.65 9.06 -32.49
N PRO A 259 22.62 10.34 -32.90
CA PRO A 259 21.85 10.74 -34.07
C PRO A 259 22.38 10.03 -35.32
N ASP A 260 21.50 9.31 -36.02
CA ASP A 260 21.82 8.66 -37.30
C ASP A 260 21.68 9.68 -38.45
N PRO A 261 22.77 10.09 -39.12
CA PRO A 261 22.72 11.04 -40.23
C PRO A 261 21.92 10.54 -41.44
N ASN A 262 21.59 9.23 -41.52
CA ASN A 262 20.78 8.65 -42.58
C ASN A 262 19.29 8.47 -42.19
N ASN A 263 18.92 8.75 -40.94
CA ASN A 263 17.54 8.61 -40.48
C ASN A 263 16.80 9.96 -40.50
N ILE A 264 16.05 10.18 -41.57
CA ILE A 264 15.26 11.41 -41.83
C ILE A 264 14.04 11.51 -40.87
N TYR A 265 13.70 10.45 -40.12
CA TYR A 265 12.56 10.38 -39.20
C TYR A 265 12.93 10.62 -37.73
N THR A 266 14.09 11.19 -37.41
CA THR A 266 14.51 11.52 -36.03
C THR A 266 13.67 12.60 -35.33
N TRP A 267 12.49 12.95 -35.87
CA TRP A 267 11.50 13.85 -35.26
C TRP A 267 10.34 13.06 -34.65
N GLY A 268 10.66 12.21 -33.68
CA GLY A 268 9.71 11.46 -32.85
C GLY A 268 10.40 11.02 -31.55
N THR A 269 10.59 11.95 -30.61
CA THR A 269 9.77 12.09 -29.39
C THR A 269 10.09 11.03 -28.33
N GLU A 270 11.16 11.23 -27.56
CA GLU A 270 10.93 11.22 -26.11
C GLU A 270 10.08 12.46 -25.86
N GLN A 271 8.82 12.25 -25.48
CA GLN A 271 7.92 13.35 -25.17
C GLN A 271 8.44 13.95 -23.87
N GLU A 272 9.39 14.89 -23.97
CA GLU A 272 9.79 15.70 -22.84
C GLU A 272 8.51 16.30 -22.24
N SER A 273 8.34 16.11 -20.93
CA SER A 273 7.18 16.66 -20.23
C SER A 273 7.09 18.16 -20.55
N THR A 274 5.88 18.62 -20.88
CA THR A 274 5.65 20.07 -21.08
C THR A 274 5.78 20.84 -19.77
N ASP A 275 5.72 20.15 -18.64
CA ASP A 275 5.77 20.73 -17.32
C ASP A 275 7.23 20.98 -16.92
N LYS A 276 7.53 22.23 -16.54
CA LYS A 276 8.86 22.63 -16.09
C LYS A 276 9.04 22.29 -14.61
N LEU A 277 9.34 21.01 -14.34
CA LEU A 277 9.54 20.46 -12.98
C LEU A 277 11.01 20.00 -12.79
N ASP A 278 11.46 19.87 -11.54
CA ASP A 278 12.78 19.32 -11.20
C ASP A 278 12.74 17.77 -11.29
N PHE A 279 13.09 17.21 -12.45
CA PHE A 279 13.17 15.76 -12.68
C PHE A 279 14.56 15.23 -12.35
N ARG A 280 14.70 14.70 -11.14
CA ARG A 280 15.87 13.96 -10.66
C ARG A 280 15.52 13.16 -9.42
N HIS A 281 16.40 12.25 -9.03
CA HIS A 281 16.29 11.61 -7.73
C HIS A 281 16.75 12.56 -6.64
N HIS A 282 15.90 12.78 -5.65
CA HIS A 282 16.17 13.70 -4.56
C HIS A 282 16.60 12.93 -3.32
N ASN A 283 17.88 13.02 -2.92
CA ASN A 283 18.25 12.57 -1.57
C ASN A 283 17.50 13.36 -0.50
N TYR A 284 17.53 12.91 0.75
CA TYR A 284 16.77 13.49 1.85
C TYR A 284 17.03 15.00 2.03
N LYS A 285 18.27 15.44 1.83
CA LYS A 285 18.63 16.87 1.92
C LYS A 285 18.02 17.67 0.77
N GLU A 286 18.01 17.11 -0.43
CA GLU A 286 17.46 17.74 -1.63
C GLU A 286 15.95 17.76 -1.64
N MET A 287 15.30 16.68 -1.22
CA MET A 287 13.86 16.60 -1.00
C MET A 287 13.40 17.72 -0.06
N ARG A 288 14.09 17.91 1.07
CA ARG A 288 13.80 19.03 1.99
C ARG A 288 13.93 20.40 1.34
N LYS A 289 14.97 20.60 0.51
CA LYS A 289 15.17 21.86 -0.21
C LYS A 289 14.06 22.11 -1.22
N LEU A 290 13.64 21.09 -1.97
CA LEU A 290 12.55 21.19 -2.94
C LEU A 290 11.24 21.52 -2.24
N MET A 291 10.89 20.79 -1.17
CA MET A 291 9.69 21.08 -0.39
C MET A 291 9.72 22.52 0.13
N LYS A 292 10.85 22.97 0.68
CA LYS A 292 11.02 24.36 1.13
C LYS A 292 10.80 25.36 0.00
N SER A 293 11.38 25.12 -1.18
CA SER A 293 11.20 25.97 -2.36
C SER A 293 9.73 26.10 -2.76
N VAL A 294 9.01 24.98 -2.85
CA VAL A 294 7.57 24.98 -3.18
C VAL A 294 6.77 25.77 -2.14
N ASN A 295 7.11 25.63 -0.86
CA ASN A 295 6.44 26.37 0.21
C ASN A 295 6.77 27.88 0.19
N GLU A 296 7.96 28.26 -0.24
CA GLU A 296 8.34 29.67 -0.45
C GLU A 296 7.66 30.27 -1.69
N ASP A 297 7.39 29.45 -2.71
CA ASP A 297 6.71 29.86 -3.95
C ASP A 297 5.19 30.00 -3.81
N CYS A 298 4.58 29.21 -2.92
CA CYS A 298 3.14 29.14 -2.66
C CYS A 298 2.76 29.20 -1.16
N PRO A 299 3.27 30.14 -0.36
CA PRO A 299 3.11 30.13 1.11
C PRO A 299 1.66 30.26 1.57
N ASP A 300 0.79 30.87 0.75
CA ASP A 300 -0.62 31.07 1.07
C ASP A 300 -1.43 29.78 1.04
N ILE A 301 -0.96 28.75 0.33
CA ILE A 301 -1.68 27.49 0.15
C ILE A 301 -0.93 26.26 0.66
N THR A 302 0.32 26.41 1.14
CA THR A 302 1.14 25.28 1.57
C THR A 302 1.55 25.37 3.02
N ARG A 303 1.67 24.22 3.69
CA ARG A 303 2.32 24.11 5.00
C ARG A 303 3.12 22.82 5.10
N ILE A 304 4.36 22.92 5.55
CA ILE A 304 5.20 21.74 5.83
C ILE A 304 5.16 21.42 7.33
N TYR A 305 5.02 20.15 7.67
CA TYR A 305 5.15 19.66 9.04
C TYR A 305 5.78 18.26 9.08
N SER A 306 6.13 17.78 10.27
CA SER A 306 6.66 16.43 10.47
C SER A 306 5.70 15.59 11.30
N ILE A 307 5.48 14.33 10.90
CA ILE A 307 4.65 13.37 11.66
C ILE A 307 5.44 12.53 12.65
N GLY A 308 6.77 12.58 12.58
CA GLY A 308 7.65 11.77 13.42
C GLY A 308 9.09 11.78 12.93
N LYS A 309 9.87 10.81 13.39
CA LYS A 309 11.24 10.58 12.91
C LYS A 309 11.42 9.11 12.60
N SER A 310 12.24 8.82 11.60
CA SER A 310 12.73 7.49 11.28
C SER A 310 13.66 6.98 12.38
N TYR A 311 14.06 5.71 12.28
CA TYR A 311 15.03 5.13 13.20
C TYR A 311 16.36 5.90 13.23
N MET A 312 16.87 6.34 12.08
CA MET A 312 18.09 7.15 12.00
C MET A 312 17.89 8.62 12.40
N GLY A 313 16.66 9.03 12.75
CA GLY A 313 16.33 10.37 13.22
C GLY A 313 15.94 11.35 12.12
N LEU A 314 15.69 10.88 10.88
CA LEU A 314 15.21 11.70 9.78
C LEU A 314 13.73 12.02 9.99
N LYS A 315 13.34 13.29 9.88
CA LYS A 315 11.95 13.73 10.05
C LYS A 315 11.10 13.21 8.87
N LEU A 316 9.94 12.66 9.16
CA LEU A 316 8.95 12.26 8.14
C LEU A 316 8.13 13.50 7.77
N TYR A 317 8.57 14.22 6.75
CA TYR A 317 7.93 15.46 6.32
C TYR A 317 6.69 15.22 5.48
N VAL A 318 5.67 16.04 5.71
CA VAL A 318 4.43 16.09 4.94
C VAL A 318 4.25 17.50 4.41
N MET A 319 3.88 17.63 3.14
CA MET A 319 3.38 18.88 2.57
C MET A 319 1.87 18.88 2.59
N GLU A 320 1.30 19.82 3.32
CA GLU A 320 -0.12 20.17 3.26
C GLU A 320 -0.34 21.19 2.16
N ILE A 321 -1.38 21.00 1.34
CA ILE A 321 -1.83 21.94 0.31
C ILE A 321 -3.35 22.13 0.44
N SER A 322 -3.78 23.35 0.76
CA SER A 322 -5.18 23.79 0.94
C SER A 322 -5.22 25.32 0.85
N ASP A 323 -6.37 25.95 0.60
CA ASP A 323 -6.49 27.40 0.70
C ASP A 323 -6.53 27.92 2.15
N ASN A 324 -6.68 27.05 3.15
CA ASN A 324 -6.57 27.37 4.58
C ASN A 324 -5.62 26.41 5.32
N PRO A 325 -4.31 26.44 4.99
CA PRO A 325 -3.37 25.47 5.51
C PRO A 325 -3.23 25.55 7.03
N GLY A 326 -3.26 24.39 7.66
CA GLY A 326 -3.09 24.13 9.08
C GLY A 326 -4.37 24.00 9.88
N LYS A 327 -5.53 24.11 9.25
CA LYS A 327 -6.82 24.02 9.91
C LYS A 327 -7.77 23.19 9.06
N HIS A 328 -8.42 22.21 9.69
CA HIS A 328 -9.55 21.51 9.11
C HIS A 328 -10.78 22.44 9.00
N GLU A 329 -11.43 22.45 7.84
CA GLU A 329 -12.66 23.19 7.60
C GLU A 329 -13.89 22.28 7.51
N LEU A 330 -15.00 22.73 8.11
CA LEU A 330 -16.22 21.93 8.18
C LEU A 330 -16.72 21.52 6.80
N GLY A 331 -16.77 20.22 6.55
CA GLY A 331 -17.23 19.62 5.30
C GLY A 331 -16.17 19.57 4.18
N GLU A 332 -14.96 20.05 4.43
CA GLU A 332 -13.79 19.89 3.56
C GLU A 332 -13.15 18.51 3.82
N PRO A 333 -13.15 17.58 2.84
CA PRO A 333 -12.51 16.29 3.01
C PRO A 333 -10.98 16.40 3.09
N GLU A 334 -10.40 15.53 3.89
CA GLU A 334 -8.95 15.36 4.02
C GLU A 334 -8.49 14.20 3.11
N PHE A 335 -7.53 14.46 2.23
CA PHE A 335 -6.94 13.49 1.32
C PHE A 335 -5.45 13.29 1.64
N ARG A 336 -4.91 12.09 1.39
CA ARG A 336 -3.46 11.89 1.44
C ARG A 336 -2.87 10.98 0.35
N TYR A 337 -1.63 11.26 -0.03
CA TYR A 337 -0.74 10.31 -0.69
C TYR A 337 0.42 9.96 0.22
N VAL A 338 0.75 8.67 0.26
CA VAL A 338 1.94 8.14 0.94
C VAL A 338 2.84 7.46 -0.07
N ALA A 339 4.12 7.78 -0.06
CA ALA A 339 5.10 7.16 -0.93
C ALA A 339 6.37 6.76 -0.17
N GLY A 340 7.18 5.92 -0.83
CA GLY A 340 8.48 5.51 -0.31
C GLY A 340 8.39 4.76 1.01
N MET A 341 7.35 3.93 1.21
CA MET A 341 7.32 3.03 2.37
C MET A 341 8.33 1.89 2.21
N HIS A 342 8.58 1.45 0.98
CA HIS A 342 9.82 0.78 0.62
C HIS A 342 10.77 1.81 0.03
N GLY A 343 11.97 1.93 0.59
CA GLY A 343 12.90 2.99 0.21
C GLY A 343 13.46 2.86 -1.21
N ASN A 344 13.55 1.65 -1.76
CA ASN A 344 13.99 1.43 -3.14
C ASN A 344 12.87 1.54 -4.19
N GLU A 345 11.61 1.73 -3.77
CA GLU A 345 10.48 1.99 -4.66
C GLU A 345 10.36 3.50 -4.88
N ALA A 346 11.33 4.05 -5.62
CA ALA A 346 11.65 5.47 -5.68
C ALA A 346 10.66 6.29 -6.51
N LEU A 347 9.98 5.69 -7.49
CA LEU A 347 9.13 6.45 -8.42
C LEU A 347 8.01 7.21 -7.70
N GLY A 348 7.32 6.56 -6.74
CA GLY A 348 6.24 7.20 -5.97
C GLY A 348 6.71 8.45 -5.23
N ARG A 349 7.94 8.44 -4.70
CA ARG A 349 8.55 9.61 -4.02
C ARG A 349 8.68 10.78 -5.00
N GLU A 350 9.29 10.53 -6.16
CA GLU A 350 9.54 11.59 -7.14
C GLU A 350 8.25 12.11 -7.80
N LEU A 351 7.24 11.25 -7.99
CA LEU A 351 5.91 11.67 -8.45
C LEU A 351 5.23 12.59 -7.43
N VAL A 352 5.33 12.30 -6.13
CA VAL A 352 4.75 13.15 -5.08
C VAL A 352 5.48 14.51 -5.00
N LEU A 353 6.81 14.54 -5.16
CA LEU A 353 7.57 15.80 -5.22
C LEU A 353 7.25 16.62 -6.49
N SER A 354 7.04 15.94 -7.62
CA SER A 354 6.59 16.55 -8.87
C SER A 354 5.17 17.12 -8.73
N LEU A 355 4.27 16.40 -8.06
CA LEU A 355 2.90 16.83 -7.77
C LEU A 355 2.86 18.09 -6.90
N MET A 356 3.72 18.19 -5.89
CA MET A 356 3.84 19.41 -5.05
C MET A 356 4.17 20.64 -5.90
N GLN A 357 5.16 20.54 -6.78
CA GLN A 357 5.55 21.60 -7.71
C GLN A 357 4.42 21.93 -8.68
N PHE A 358 3.83 20.90 -9.30
CA PHE A 358 2.75 21.05 -10.28
C PHE A 358 1.52 21.75 -9.70
N LEU A 359 1.03 21.34 -8.52
CA LEU A 359 -0.12 21.96 -7.87
C LEU A 359 0.15 23.44 -7.56
N CYS A 360 1.34 23.79 -7.07
CA CYS A 360 1.73 25.17 -6.82
C CYS A 360 1.78 26.00 -8.12
N HIS A 361 2.45 25.49 -9.16
CA HIS A 361 2.58 26.18 -10.45
C HIS A 361 1.22 26.41 -11.11
N GLU A 362 0.37 25.39 -11.20
CA GLU A 362 -0.93 25.48 -11.85
C GLU A 362 -1.92 26.34 -11.06
N TYR A 363 -1.84 26.31 -9.72
CA TYR A 363 -2.62 27.22 -8.88
C TYR A 363 -2.25 28.70 -9.16
N LYS A 364 -0.96 29.02 -9.23
CA LYS A 364 -0.47 30.38 -9.56
C LYS A 364 -0.85 30.82 -10.97
N GLN A 365 -0.91 29.89 -11.91
CA GLN A 365 -1.39 30.15 -13.27
C GLN A 365 -2.92 30.32 -13.35
N GLY A 366 -3.67 29.99 -12.29
CA GLY A 366 -5.11 30.13 -12.23
C GLY A 366 -5.87 29.00 -12.95
N ASN A 367 -5.26 27.82 -13.10
CA ASN A 367 -5.93 26.64 -13.64
C ASN A 367 -7.14 26.28 -12.77
N GLN A 368 -8.34 26.40 -13.33
CA GLN A 368 -9.60 26.27 -12.57
C GLN A 368 -9.79 24.89 -11.93
N ARG A 369 -9.26 23.82 -12.55
CA ARG A 369 -9.32 22.47 -11.99
C ARG A 369 -8.53 22.40 -10.68
N ILE A 370 -7.27 22.85 -10.71
CA ILE A 370 -6.37 22.82 -9.55
C ILE A 370 -6.80 23.83 -8.49
N VAL A 371 -7.22 25.03 -8.87
CA VAL A 371 -7.75 26.03 -7.93
C VAL A 371 -8.98 25.48 -7.20
N ARG A 372 -9.88 24.78 -7.89
CA ARG A 372 -11.02 24.13 -7.25
C ARG A 372 -10.56 23.01 -6.31
N LEU A 373 -9.67 22.14 -6.77
CA LEU A 373 -9.16 21.02 -5.98
C LEU A 373 -8.53 21.49 -4.66
N VAL A 374 -7.68 22.53 -4.70
CA VAL A 374 -7.01 23.09 -3.51
C VAL A 374 -7.97 23.82 -2.56
N LYS A 375 -9.08 24.38 -3.06
CA LYS A 375 -10.09 25.09 -2.24
C LYS A 375 -11.15 24.18 -1.62
N GLU A 376 -11.34 23.01 -2.22
CA GLU A 376 -12.39 22.08 -1.80
C GLU A 376 -11.78 20.86 -1.08
N THR A 377 -10.46 20.71 -1.04
CA THR A 377 -9.77 19.55 -0.46
C THR A 377 -8.52 19.98 0.27
N ARG A 378 -8.34 19.40 1.46
CA ARG A 378 -7.12 19.50 2.23
C ARG A 378 -6.22 18.31 1.92
N ILE A 379 -5.18 18.57 1.13
CA ILE A 379 -4.31 17.55 0.55
C ILE A 379 -3.06 17.39 1.42
N HIS A 380 -2.72 16.17 1.78
CA HIS A 380 -1.51 15.85 2.54
C HIS A 380 -0.59 14.89 1.79
N LEU A 381 0.63 15.32 1.48
CA LEU A 381 1.58 14.57 0.66
C LEU A 381 2.81 14.14 1.48
N LEU A 382 2.95 12.84 1.74
CA LEU A 382 4.11 12.22 2.40
C LEU A 382 5.00 11.56 1.34
N PRO A 383 6.08 12.21 0.87
CA PRO A 383 6.91 11.67 -0.21
C PRO A 383 7.78 10.48 0.21
N SER A 384 8.05 10.32 1.51
CA SER A 384 8.97 9.28 1.99
C SER A 384 8.61 8.84 3.41
N MET A 385 7.90 7.72 3.53
CA MET A 385 7.67 7.07 4.82
C MET A 385 8.94 6.39 5.36
N ASN A 386 9.78 5.84 4.47
CA ASN A 386 11.06 5.18 4.78
C ASN A 386 12.27 5.95 4.21
N PRO A 387 12.61 7.13 4.76
CA PRO A 387 13.76 7.88 4.26
C PRO A 387 15.09 7.16 4.51
N ASP A 388 15.19 6.32 5.55
CA ASP A 388 16.42 5.58 5.87
C ASP A 388 16.75 4.54 4.78
N GLY A 389 15.75 3.76 4.37
CA GLY A 389 15.88 2.80 3.28
C GLY A 389 16.16 3.48 1.94
N TYR A 390 15.54 4.64 1.68
CA TYR A 390 15.79 5.40 0.46
C TYR A 390 17.24 5.88 0.37
N GLU A 391 17.82 6.43 1.45
CA GLU A 391 19.23 6.86 1.43
C GLU A 391 20.19 5.68 1.17
N MET A 392 19.85 4.47 1.58
CA MET A 392 20.63 3.27 1.26
C MET A 392 20.55 2.91 -0.23
N ALA A 393 19.35 2.92 -0.80
CA ALA A 393 19.14 2.65 -2.22
C ALA A 393 19.75 3.75 -3.10
N TYR A 394 19.54 5.02 -2.75
CA TYR A 394 20.05 6.19 -3.46
C TYR A 394 21.58 6.18 -3.58
N LYS A 395 22.30 5.78 -2.53
CA LYS A 395 23.77 5.67 -2.57
C LYS A 395 24.29 4.59 -3.51
N LYS A 396 23.50 3.54 -3.75
CA LYS A 396 23.85 2.53 -4.76
C LYS A 396 23.52 3.00 -6.17
N GLY A 397 22.47 3.79 -6.30
CA GLY A 397 21.97 4.28 -7.58
C GLY A 397 20.89 3.38 -8.16
N SER A 398 20.23 3.92 -9.18
CA SER A 398 19.31 3.21 -10.07
C SER A 398 19.99 1.97 -10.68
N GLU A 399 19.23 0.92 -10.99
CA GLU A 399 19.68 -0.42 -11.43
C GLU A 399 20.46 -1.24 -10.38
N LEU A 400 21.31 -0.60 -9.56
CA LEU A 400 22.25 -1.28 -8.65
C LEU A 400 21.69 -1.55 -7.25
N ALA A 401 20.64 -0.84 -6.83
CA ALA A 401 19.96 -1.13 -5.57
C ALA A 401 19.27 -2.52 -5.58
N GLY A 402 18.87 -3.00 -6.76
CA GLY A 402 18.17 -4.27 -6.92
C GLY A 402 16.84 -4.33 -6.15
N TRP A 403 16.35 -5.55 -5.90
CA TRP A 403 15.01 -5.76 -5.34
C TRP A 403 14.89 -5.53 -3.83
N ALA A 404 15.97 -5.73 -3.07
CA ALA A 404 15.93 -5.78 -1.60
C ALA A 404 16.66 -4.61 -0.91
N MET A 405 17.70 -4.04 -1.51
CA MET A 405 18.51 -3.03 -0.83
C MET A 405 17.73 -1.74 -0.67
N GLY A 406 17.49 -1.32 0.57
CA GLY A 406 16.69 -0.12 0.87
C GLY A 406 15.18 -0.37 0.94
N ARG A 407 14.69 -1.59 0.69
CA ARG A 407 13.26 -1.93 0.86
C ARG A 407 12.81 -1.79 2.31
N TYR A 408 13.53 -2.44 3.22
CA TYR A 408 13.18 -2.49 4.63
C TYR A 408 13.53 -1.18 5.36
N SER A 409 12.94 -0.96 6.53
CA SER A 409 13.44 0.05 7.49
C SER A 409 14.89 -0.26 7.89
N TYR A 410 15.56 0.68 8.56
CA TYR A 410 16.91 0.48 9.09
C TYR A 410 17.03 -0.77 10.00
N GLU A 411 15.96 -1.12 10.71
CA GLU A 411 15.90 -2.29 11.61
C GLU A 411 15.60 -3.61 10.87
N GLY A 412 15.46 -3.58 9.54
CA GLY A 412 15.13 -4.76 8.74
C GLY A 412 13.64 -5.13 8.75
N ILE A 413 12.77 -4.19 9.11
CA ILE A 413 11.31 -4.38 9.16
C ILE A 413 10.67 -3.96 7.84
N ASP A 414 9.84 -4.82 7.25
CA ASP A 414 8.99 -4.47 6.12
C ASP A 414 7.78 -3.67 6.64
N MET A 415 7.71 -2.40 6.26
CA MET A 415 6.68 -1.49 6.78
C MET A 415 5.27 -1.88 6.34
N ASN A 416 5.11 -2.57 5.21
CA ASN A 416 3.79 -3.02 4.75
C ASN A 416 3.36 -4.36 5.38
N HIS A 417 4.14 -4.87 6.33
CA HIS A 417 3.79 -6.02 7.19
C HIS A 417 3.83 -5.64 8.67
N ASN A 418 3.92 -4.33 8.98
CA ASN A 418 4.19 -3.87 10.33
C ASN A 418 3.00 -3.16 10.99
N PHE A 419 1.92 -2.86 10.27
CA PHE A 419 0.69 -2.33 10.86
C PHE A 419 0.00 -3.41 11.71
N ALA A 420 -0.86 -2.97 12.64
CA ALA A 420 -1.60 -3.92 13.46
C ALA A 420 -2.55 -4.74 12.56
N ASP A 421 -2.44 -6.06 12.63
CA ASP A 421 -3.41 -6.96 12.00
C ASP A 421 -4.75 -6.84 12.72
N LEU A 422 -5.68 -6.12 12.09
CA LEU A 422 -7.06 -5.94 12.55
C LEU A 422 -8.02 -6.90 11.84
N ASN A 423 -7.59 -7.54 10.76
CA ASN A 423 -8.36 -8.51 9.99
C ASN A 423 -8.64 -9.74 10.86
N SER A 424 -7.60 -10.30 11.48
CA SER A 424 -7.74 -11.41 12.43
C SER A 424 -8.66 -11.06 13.59
N VAL A 425 -8.52 -9.85 14.16
CA VAL A 425 -9.36 -9.38 15.26
C VAL A 425 -10.84 -9.29 14.83
N MET A 426 -11.09 -8.78 13.62
CA MET A 426 -12.42 -8.70 13.05
C MET A 426 -13.03 -10.10 12.86
N TRP A 427 -12.32 -11.00 12.19
CA TRP A 427 -12.83 -12.33 11.86
C TRP A 427 -13.03 -13.21 13.10
N ASP A 428 -12.11 -13.16 14.06
CA ASP A 428 -12.27 -13.84 15.36
C ASP A 428 -13.56 -13.37 16.07
N ALA A 429 -13.84 -12.06 16.04
CA ALA A 429 -15.06 -11.51 16.61
C ALA A 429 -16.32 -12.01 15.87
N LEU A 430 -16.27 -12.07 14.53
CA LEU A 430 -17.37 -12.60 13.70
C LEU A 430 -17.69 -14.07 14.03
N GLU A 431 -16.69 -14.86 14.38
CA GLU A 431 -16.87 -16.29 14.69
C GLU A 431 -17.39 -16.52 16.11
N LEU A 432 -16.97 -15.69 17.07
CA LEU A 432 -17.31 -15.86 18.48
C LEU A 432 -18.65 -15.21 18.88
N GLU A 433 -19.05 -14.10 18.24
CA GLU A 433 -20.23 -13.34 18.64
C GLU A 433 -21.49 -13.79 17.89
N THR A 434 -22.48 -14.27 18.65
CA THR A 434 -23.77 -14.70 18.10
C THR A 434 -24.71 -13.53 17.79
N ASP A 435 -24.50 -12.37 18.44
CA ASP A 435 -25.28 -11.16 18.23
C ASP A 435 -24.56 -10.18 17.30
N LYS A 436 -24.96 -10.18 16.02
CA LYS A 436 -24.40 -9.29 15.00
C LYS A 436 -24.45 -7.80 15.37
N SER A 437 -25.37 -7.38 16.23
CA SER A 437 -25.48 -5.97 16.63
C SER A 437 -24.35 -5.47 17.54
N LYS A 438 -23.52 -6.38 18.07
CA LYS A 438 -22.38 -6.06 18.93
C LYS A 438 -21.04 -6.09 18.20
N LEU A 439 -21.02 -6.54 16.95
CA LEU A 439 -19.80 -6.64 16.16
C LEU A 439 -19.31 -5.25 15.80
N ILE A 440 -18.03 -5.02 16.05
CA ILE A 440 -17.34 -3.80 15.62
C ILE A 440 -16.87 -4.03 14.19
N ASN A 441 -17.44 -3.27 13.25
CA ASN A 441 -17.12 -3.34 11.82
C ASN A 441 -16.38 -2.08 11.31
N HIS A 442 -15.93 -1.21 12.23
CA HIS A 442 -15.22 0.04 11.96
C HIS A 442 -14.50 0.51 13.23
N TYR A 443 -13.38 1.23 13.10
CA TYR A 443 -12.56 1.68 14.24
C TYR A 443 -12.25 0.54 15.22
N ILE A 444 -11.80 -0.59 14.67
CA ILE A 444 -11.39 -1.74 15.48
C ILE A 444 -10.23 -1.28 16.37
N PRO A 445 -10.32 -1.44 17.70
CA PRO A 445 -9.29 -0.94 18.60
C PRO A 445 -7.95 -1.64 18.36
N ILE A 446 -6.86 -0.87 18.35
CA ILE A 446 -5.50 -1.42 18.27
C ILE A 446 -5.26 -2.29 19.52
N PRO A 447 -4.79 -3.54 19.38
CA PRO A 447 -4.49 -4.39 20.53
C PRO A 447 -3.47 -3.75 21.48
N GLU A 448 -3.72 -3.78 22.80
CA GLU A 448 -2.85 -3.13 23.81
C GLU A 448 -1.38 -3.57 23.69
N LYS A 449 -1.15 -4.84 23.33
CA LYS A 449 0.19 -5.40 23.09
C LYS A 449 0.95 -4.63 22.00
N TYR A 450 0.28 -4.18 20.95
CA TYR A 450 0.88 -3.43 19.84
C TYR A 450 1.32 -2.01 20.25
N THR A 451 0.65 -1.45 21.27
CA THR A 451 1.01 -0.13 21.82
C THR A 451 2.13 -0.18 22.87
N SER A 452 2.60 -1.37 23.25
CA SER A 452 3.69 -1.51 24.21
C SER A 452 5.05 -1.10 23.61
N GLU A 453 5.96 -0.62 24.47
CA GLU A 453 7.34 -0.28 24.07
C GLU A 453 8.14 -1.51 23.61
N GLU A 454 7.75 -2.70 24.06
CA GLU A 454 8.37 -3.98 23.69
C GLU A 454 7.86 -4.52 22.35
N ALA A 455 6.82 -3.91 21.76
CA ALA A 455 6.28 -4.35 20.48
C ALA A 455 7.22 -3.99 19.33
N PHE A 456 7.46 -4.96 18.45
CA PHE A 456 8.30 -4.83 17.26
C PHE A 456 7.59 -4.02 16.17
N VAL A 457 7.46 -2.72 16.40
CA VAL A 457 6.79 -1.76 15.51
C VAL A 457 7.75 -0.60 15.24
N ALA A 458 8.05 -0.40 13.95
CA ALA A 458 8.97 0.61 13.48
C ALA A 458 8.48 2.03 13.88
N PRO A 459 9.39 2.96 14.22
CA PRO A 459 9.01 4.32 14.58
C PRO A 459 8.23 5.04 13.46
N GLU A 460 8.52 4.73 12.20
CA GLU A 460 7.80 5.21 11.01
C GLU A 460 6.33 4.76 11.03
N THR A 461 6.08 3.47 11.29
CA THR A 461 4.73 2.89 11.40
C THR A 461 3.95 3.58 12.52
N ARG A 462 4.56 3.80 13.69
CA ARG A 462 3.91 4.50 14.83
C ARG A 462 3.58 5.95 14.48
N ALA A 463 4.47 6.65 13.78
CA ALA A 463 4.25 8.02 13.34
C ALA A 463 3.06 8.11 12.37
N VAL A 464 2.98 7.19 11.41
CA VAL A 464 1.88 7.13 10.43
C VAL A 464 0.55 6.75 11.10
N ILE A 465 0.53 5.79 12.03
CA ILE A 465 -0.68 5.45 12.80
C ILE A 465 -1.19 6.67 13.57
N SER A 466 -0.30 7.38 14.27
CA SER A 466 -0.68 8.60 15.00
C SER A 466 -1.21 9.67 14.06
N TRP A 467 -0.59 9.83 12.88
CA TRP A 467 -1.05 10.78 11.86
C TRP A 467 -2.44 10.44 11.33
N MET A 468 -2.72 9.16 11.03
CA MET A 468 -4.03 8.65 10.62
C MET A 468 -5.12 8.89 11.68
N GLN A 469 -4.77 8.87 12.96
CA GLN A 469 -5.71 9.11 14.07
C GLN A 469 -5.99 10.61 14.31
N ASN A 470 -5.07 11.49 13.91
CA ASN A 470 -5.14 12.93 14.20
C ASN A 470 -5.90 13.72 13.13
N ILE A 471 -5.95 13.24 11.89
CA ILE A 471 -6.59 13.90 10.76
C ILE A 471 -7.71 13.00 10.24
N PRO A 472 -8.93 13.53 10.00
CA PRO A 472 -10.06 12.74 9.51
C PRO A 472 -9.93 12.40 8.02
N PHE A 473 -8.91 11.64 7.64
CA PHE A 473 -8.69 11.19 6.27
C PHE A 473 -9.88 10.42 5.72
N VAL A 474 -10.28 10.77 4.50
CA VAL A 474 -11.42 10.18 3.78
C VAL A 474 -10.92 9.21 2.71
N LEU A 475 -9.94 9.64 1.92
CA LEU A 475 -9.37 8.88 0.82
C LEU A 475 -7.85 8.99 0.84
N SER A 476 -7.19 7.87 0.52
CA SER A 476 -5.75 7.74 0.47
C SER A 476 -5.33 6.81 -0.66
N ALA A 477 -4.07 6.93 -1.07
CA ALA A 477 -3.37 5.87 -1.79
C ALA A 477 -1.92 5.81 -1.34
N ASN A 478 -1.37 4.61 -1.26
CA ASN A 478 0.06 4.41 -1.08
C ASN A 478 0.72 3.95 -2.39
N LEU A 479 1.88 4.53 -2.69
CA LEU A 479 2.55 4.41 -3.97
C LEU A 479 3.77 3.49 -3.86
N HIS A 480 3.80 2.47 -4.70
CA HIS A 480 4.77 1.38 -4.74
C HIS A 480 5.39 1.22 -6.13
N GLY A 481 6.38 0.34 -6.21
CA GLY A 481 7.00 -0.07 -7.46
C GLY A 481 7.44 -1.53 -7.43
N GLY A 482 7.60 -2.10 -8.61
CA GLY A 482 7.97 -3.50 -8.85
C GLY A 482 6.97 -4.23 -9.74
N GLU A 483 5.74 -3.73 -9.83
CA GLU A 483 4.71 -4.19 -10.74
C GLU A 483 3.92 -3.01 -11.35
N LEU A 484 2.94 -3.32 -12.19
CA LEU A 484 2.08 -2.29 -12.80
C LEU A 484 0.60 -2.68 -12.74
N VAL A 485 -0.02 -2.41 -11.58
CA VAL A 485 -1.39 -2.77 -11.18
C VAL A 485 -1.87 -1.87 -10.02
N VAL A 486 -3.19 -1.72 -9.82
CA VAL A 486 -3.75 -1.11 -8.61
C VAL A 486 -4.39 -2.19 -7.74
N THR A 487 -3.91 -2.37 -6.51
CA THR A 487 -4.44 -3.34 -5.57
C THR A 487 -5.39 -2.70 -4.58
N TYR A 488 -6.41 -3.42 -4.15
CA TYR A 488 -7.41 -2.92 -3.22
C TYR A 488 -7.78 -3.94 -2.11
N PRO A 489 -8.23 -3.46 -0.94
CA PRO A 489 -8.52 -4.31 0.22
C PRO A 489 -9.53 -5.44 -0.03
N PHE A 490 -9.51 -6.51 0.77
CA PHE A 490 -8.49 -6.78 1.80
C PHE A 490 -7.21 -7.34 1.19
N ASP A 491 -6.08 -7.04 1.83
CA ASP A 491 -4.77 -7.60 1.48
C ASP A 491 -4.49 -8.94 2.18
N MET A 492 -5.17 -9.23 3.30
CA MET A 492 -5.05 -10.49 4.02
C MET A 492 -6.13 -11.51 3.63
N THR A 493 -5.74 -12.77 3.48
CA THR A 493 -6.66 -13.93 3.34
C THR A 493 -7.18 -14.43 4.69
N ARG A 494 -8.39 -15.00 4.72
CA ARG A 494 -9.01 -15.47 5.97
C ARG A 494 -8.33 -16.69 6.62
N ASP A 495 -7.99 -17.71 5.82
CA ASP A 495 -7.47 -18.99 6.33
C ASP A 495 -5.95 -19.16 6.14
N TRP A 496 -5.22 -18.03 6.08
CA TRP A 496 -3.78 -18.02 5.74
C TRP A 496 -3.45 -18.68 4.40
N ALA A 497 -4.42 -18.72 3.49
CA ALA A 497 -4.19 -19.15 2.11
C ALA A 497 -3.13 -18.21 1.47
N PRO A 498 -2.22 -18.72 0.62
CA PRO A 498 -1.25 -17.86 -0.04
C PRO A 498 -1.90 -16.79 -0.94
N SER A 499 -3.04 -17.13 -1.54
CA SER A 499 -3.86 -16.25 -2.39
C SER A 499 -5.32 -16.70 -2.32
N GLU A 500 -6.23 -15.75 -2.07
CA GLU A 500 -7.68 -15.94 -2.11
C GLU A 500 -8.40 -14.58 -2.20
N HIS A 501 -9.39 -14.46 -3.08
CA HIS A 501 -10.21 -13.26 -3.20
C HIS A 501 -10.98 -12.96 -1.90
N THR A 502 -10.59 -11.89 -1.20
CA THR A 502 -11.11 -11.52 0.12
C THR A 502 -11.73 -10.12 0.10
N PRO A 503 -13.01 -9.98 -0.29
CA PRO A 503 -13.64 -8.69 -0.55
C PRO A 503 -14.01 -7.94 0.75
N THR A 504 -13.97 -6.61 0.70
CA THR A 504 -14.54 -5.76 1.76
C THR A 504 -16.06 -5.57 1.59
N PRO A 505 -16.78 -5.11 2.63
CA PRO A 505 -18.16 -4.64 2.48
C PRO A 505 -18.34 -3.53 1.42
N ASP A 506 -17.29 -2.77 1.13
CA ASP A 506 -17.26 -1.67 0.15
C ASP A 506 -16.55 -2.06 -1.17
N ASP A 507 -16.41 -3.35 -1.48
CA ASP A 507 -15.69 -3.88 -2.65
C ASP A 507 -16.04 -3.16 -3.96
N SER A 508 -17.33 -2.94 -4.22
CA SER A 508 -17.77 -2.27 -5.44
C SER A 508 -17.24 -0.85 -5.59
N PHE A 509 -16.98 -0.14 -4.48
CA PHE A 509 -16.41 1.20 -4.50
C PHE A 509 -14.89 1.16 -4.60
N PHE A 510 -14.23 0.21 -3.93
CA PHE A 510 -12.79 -0.02 -4.08
C PHE A 510 -12.40 -0.39 -5.52
N ARG A 511 -13.18 -1.25 -6.17
CA ARG A 511 -12.99 -1.59 -7.58
C ARG A 511 -13.13 -0.37 -8.48
N TRP A 512 -14.08 0.52 -8.17
CA TRP A 512 -14.21 1.81 -8.87
C TRP A 512 -12.96 2.67 -8.68
N LEU A 513 -12.52 2.89 -7.44
CA LEU A 513 -11.31 3.67 -7.12
C LEU A 513 -10.06 3.13 -7.86
N ALA A 514 -9.86 1.81 -7.80
CA ALA A 514 -8.74 1.15 -8.47
C ALA A 514 -8.83 1.33 -10.00
N THR A 515 -10.02 1.18 -10.58
CA THR A 515 -10.25 1.34 -12.02
C THR A 515 -9.97 2.79 -12.46
N VAL A 516 -10.36 3.78 -11.66
CA VAL A 516 -10.14 5.20 -11.98
C VAL A 516 -8.66 5.49 -12.19
N TYR A 517 -7.80 5.01 -11.30
CA TYR A 517 -6.36 5.21 -11.45
C TYR A 517 -5.81 4.41 -12.64
N ALA A 518 -6.15 3.11 -12.69
CA ALA A 518 -5.58 2.16 -13.66
C ALA A 518 -5.96 2.46 -15.12
N SER A 519 -7.21 2.88 -15.37
CA SER A 519 -7.70 3.20 -16.72
C SER A 519 -7.21 4.55 -17.24
N THR A 520 -6.72 5.41 -16.34
CA THR A 520 -6.22 6.76 -16.68
C THR A 520 -4.70 6.76 -16.89
N ASN A 521 -3.97 5.77 -16.34
CA ASN A 521 -2.53 5.67 -16.50
C ASN A 521 -2.20 5.18 -17.92
N GLN A 522 -1.32 5.89 -18.63
CA GLN A 522 -1.07 5.66 -20.06
C GLN A 522 -0.47 4.28 -20.35
N VAL A 523 0.43 3.79 -19.49
CA VAL A 523 1.10 2.50 -19.68
C VAL A 523 0.26 1.36 -19.13
N MET A 524 -0.35 1.54 -17.96
CA MET A 524 -1.17 0.51 -17.31
C MET A 524 -2.42 0.17 -18.14
N SER A 525 -3.05 1.16 -18.76
CA SER A 525 -4.23 0.97 -19.61
C SER A 525 -3.92 0.44 -21.03
N ASN A 526 -2.65 0.38 -21.43
CA ASN A 526 -2.25 -0.05 -22.76
C ASN A 526 -2.47 -1.58 -22.94
N PRO A 527 -3.34 -2.02 -23.88
CA PRO A 527 -3.60 -3.44 -24.10
C PRO A 527 -2.44 -4.20 -24.76
N ASP A 528 -1.51 -3.48 -25.40
CA ASP A 528 -0.36 -4.06 -26.07
C ASP A 528 0.88 -4.14 -25.15
N ARG A 529 0.74 -3.76 -23.87
CA ARG A 529 1.83 -3.81 -22.89
C ARG A 529 2.21 -5.25 -22.57
N ARG A 530 3.50 -5.47 -22.34
CA ARG A 530 4.01 -6.75 -21.82
C ARG A 530 3.86 -6.78 -20.27
N PRO A 531 3.60 -7.95 -19.66
CA PRO A 531 3.75 -8.16 -18.22
C PRO A 531 5.17 -7.86 -17.70
N CYS A 532 5.28 -7.27 -16.51
CA CYS A 532 6.57 -6.99 -15.87
C CYS A 532 7.33 -8.31 -15.64
N HIS A 533 6.75 -9.18 -14.80
CA HIS A 533 7.37 -10.42 -14.36
C HIS A 533 6.58 -11.63 -14.84
N ASN A 534 5.76 -12.25 -13.99
CA ASN A 534 5.09 -13.52 -14.24
C ASN A 534 3.56 -13.39 -14.33
N GLU A 535 2.96 -12.38 -13.70
CA GLU A 535 1.50 -12.20 -13.65
C GLU A 535 1.02 -11.21 -14.72
N ASP A 536 -0.09 -11.54 -15.38
CA ASP A 536 -0.66 -10.72 -16.47
C ASP A 536 -1.93 -10.00 -15.98
N PHE A 537 -1.74 -8.85 -15.34
CA PHE A 537 -2.82 -8.07 -14.74
C PHE A 537 -3.83 -7.49 -15.75
N LEU A 538 -3.55 -7.50 -17.06
CA LEU A 538 -4.55 -7.12 -18.07
C LEU A 538 -5.78 -8.02 -17.99
N ARG A 539 -5.60 -9.29 -17.60
CA ARG A 539 -6.70 -10.25 -17.39
C ARG A 539 -7.66 -9.85 -16.27
N HIS A 540 -7.18 -9.01 -15.36
CA HIS A 540 -7.93 -8.46 -14.23
C HIS A 540 -8.32 -6.99 -14.46
N ASN A 541 -8.24 -6.48 -15.70
CA ASN A 541 -8.42 -5.07 -16.04
C ASN A 541 -7.48 -4.13 -15.26
N ASN A 542 -6.27 -4.60 -14.95
CA ASN A 542 -5.22 -3.86 -14.24
C ASN A 542 -5.56 -3.48 -12.79
N ILE A 543 -6.56 -4.14 -12.20
CA ILE A 543 -6.90 -4.02 -10.80
C ILE A 543 -6.97 -5.42 -10.18
N ILE A 544 -6.63 -5.57 -8.90
CA ILE A 544 -6.73 -6.87 -8.24
C ILE A 544 -7.00 -6.69 -6.74
N ASN A 545 -7.77 -7.60 -6.14
CA ASN A 545 -7.86 -7.65 -4.69
C ASN A 545 -6.49 -8.06 -4.11
N GLY A 546 -6.01 -7.39 -3.05
CA GLY A 546 -4.67 -7.65 -2.52
C GLY A 546 -4.46 -9.11 -2.13
N ALA A 547 -5.39 -9.67 -1.37
CA ALA A 547 -5.34 -11.06 -0.94
C ALA A 547 -5.47 -12.07 -2.11
N GLU A 548 -6.12 -11.70 -3.21
CA GLU A 548 -6.19 -12.50 -4.45
C GLU A 548 -4.84 -12.55 -5.17
N TRP A 549 -4.06 -11.47 -5.11
CA TRP A 549 -2.71 -11.48 -5.66
C TRP A 549 -1.75 -12.26 -4.76
N HIS A 550 -1.59 -11.81 -3.51
CA HIS A 550 -0.84 -12.50 -2.46
C HIS A 550 -1.21 -11.94 -1.10
N THR A 551 -1.26 -12.82 -0.09
CA THR A 551 -1.65 -12.41 1.27
C THR A 551 -0.59 -11.52 1.94
N VAL A 552 -1.00 -10.34 2.43
CA VAL A 552 -0.15 -9.37 3.14
C VAL A 552 -0.79 -9.02 4.50
N PRO A 553 -0.47 -9.76 5.57
CA PRO A 553 -0.96 -9.44 6.90
C PRO A 553 -0.24 -8.18 7.46
N GLY A 554 -1.00 -7.30 8.12
CA GLY A 554 -0.45 -6.07 8.69
C GLY A 554 -0.12 -4.99 7.66
N SER A 555 -0.90 -4.93 6.57
CA SER A 555 -0.78 -3.89 5.54
C SER A 555 -1.33 -2.54 6.01
N MET A 556 -0.81 -1.47 5.40
CA MET A 556 -1.28 -0.11 5.68
C MET A 556 -2.71 0.14 5.16
N ASN A 557 -3.06 -0.49 4.04
CA ASN A 557 -4.39 -0.43 3.43
C ASN A 557 -5.48 -0.94 4.38
N ASP A 558 -5.32 -2.18 4.83
CA ASP A 558 -6.31 -2.86 5.67
C ASP A 558 -6.43 -2.14 7.02
N PHE A 559 -5.31 -1.67 7.57
CA PHE A 559 -5.32 -0.86 8.78
C PHE A 559 -6.09 0.45 8.60
N SER A 560 -5.88 1.16 7.49
CA SER A 560 -6.59 2.42 7.20
C SER A 560 -8.10 2.21 7.19
N TYR A 561 -8.56 1.18 6.49
CA TYR A 561 -9.99 0.86 6.36
C TYR A 561 -10.61 0.35 7.67
N LEU A 562 -9.90 -0.49 8.44
CA LEU A 562 -10.44 -1.12 9.65
C LEU A 562 -10.37 -0.22 10.89
N HIS A 563 -9.34 0.63 10.98
CA HIS A 563 -9.11 1.49 12.15
C HIS A 563 -9.63 2.92 12.01
N THR A 564 -9.83 3.41 10.79
CA THR A 564 -10.21 4.80 10.52
C THR A 564 -11.41 4.90 9.57
N ASN A 565 -11.74 6.11 9.10
CA ASN A 565 -12.70 6.31 8.01
C ASN A 565 -12.07 6.21 6.62
N CYS A 566 -10.74 6.17 6.53
CA CYS A 566 -10.01 6.38 5.29
C CYS A 566 -10.05 5.13 4.40
N PHE A 567 -10.46 5.31 3.15
CA PHE A 567 -10.33 4.27 2.13
C PHE A 567 -8.95 4.40 1.49
N GLU A 568 -8.19 3.33 1.46
CA GLU A 568 -6.83 3.32 0.90
C GLU A 568 -6.66 2.18 -0.09
N VAL A 569 -5.93 2.46 -1.18
CA VAL A 569 -5.51 1.48 -2.19
C VAL A 569 -3.99 1.55 -2.34
N THR A 570 -3.39 0.48 -2.85
CA THR A 570 -1.97 0.47 -3.23
C THR A 570 -1.85 0.58 -4.74
N VAL A 571 -0.98 1.47 -5.20
CA VAL A 571 -0.71 1.68 -6.62
C VAL A 571 0.72 1.24 -6.93
N GLU A 572 0.86 0.18 -7.71
CA GLU A 572 2.15 -0.25 -8.27
C GLU A 572 2.40 0.51 -9.57
N LEU A 573 3.39 1.40 -9.55
CA LEU A 573 3.56 2.45 -10.56
C LEU A 573 4.43 2.05 -11.77
N SER A 574 5.34 1.10 -11.59
CA SER A 574 6.37 0.75 -12.57
C SER A 574 6.96 -0.63 -12.31
N CYS A 575 7.37 -1.32 -13.38
CA CYS A 575 8.10 -2.59 -13.26
C CYS A 575 9.45 -2.40 -12.58
N ASP A 576 10.17 -1.33 -12.94
CA ASP A 576 11.41 -0.90 -12.31
C ASP A 576 11.10 -0.18 -11.00
N LYS A 577 11.68 -0.65 -9.89
CA LYS A 577 11.48 -0.05 -8.58
C LYS A 577 12.18 1.31 -8.44
N PHE A 578 13.33 1.45 -9.07
CA PHE A 578 14.20 2.62 -9.00
C PHE A 578 14.60 3.07 -10.41
N PRO A 579 13.65 3.60 -11.20
CA PRO A 579 13.88 3.96 -12.59
C PRO A 579 14.96 5.02 -12.73
N HIS A 580 15.70 4.97 -13.83
CA HIS A 580 16.76 5.95 -14.08
C HIS A 580 16.20 7.37 -14.23
N VAL A 581 17.00 8.38 -13.89
CA VAL A 581 16.58 9.80 -13.92
C VAL A 581 16.03 10.24 -15.29
N SER A 582 16.55 9.68 -16.38
CA SER A 582 16.08 9.95 -17.75
C SER A 582 14.64 9.50 -18.00
N GLU A 583 14.09 8.62 -17.17
CA GLU A 583 12.74 8.06 -17.34
C GLU A 583 11.69 8.83 -16.54
N LEU A 584 12.09 9.59 -15.52
CA LEU A 584 11.20 10.34 -14.63
C LEU A 584 10.23 11.29 -15.36
N PRO A 585 10.64 12.05 -16.41
CA PRO A 585 9.70 12.92 -17.13
C PRO A 585 8.58 12.13 -17.82
N THR A 586 8.90 10.95 -18.37
CA THR A 586 7.90 10.10 -19.04
C THR A 586 6.99 9.47 -17.99
N GLU A 587 7.54 8.99 -16.88
CA GLU A 587 6.75 8.43 -15.79
C GLU A 587 5.82 9.44 -15.13
N TRP A 588 6.22 10.71 -15.07
CA TRP A 588 5.33 11.80 -14.66
C TRP A 588 4.14 11.93 -15.62
N GLU A 589 4.35 11.98 -16.92
CA GLU A 589 3.24 12.06 -17.89
C GLU A 589 2.33 10.82 -17.87
N ASN A 590 2.89 9.64 -17.58
CA ASN A 590 2.13 8.40 -17.43
C ASN A 590 1.14 8.46 -16.25
N ASN A 591 1.49 9.17 -15.17
CA ASN A 591 0.78 9.12 -13.89
C ASN A 591 0.06 10.42 -13.51
N LYS A 592 0.45 11.58 -14.06
CA LYS A 592 -0.08 12.91 -13.70
C LYS A 592 -1.61 12.95 -13.67
N GLU A 593 -2.25 12.50 -14.75
CA GLU A 593 -3.72 12.53 -14.83
C GLU A 593 -4.36 11.54 -13.85
N SER A 594 -3.77 10.35 -13.67
CA SER A 594 -4.26 9.37 -12.68
C SER A 594 -4.20 9.90 -11.25
N LEU A 595 -3.12 10.59 -10.87
CA LEU A 595 -2.98 11.21 -9.56
C LEU A 595 -4.07 12.25 -9.30
N LEU A 596 -4.35 13.11 -10.30
CA LEU A 596 -5.37 14.15 -10.18
C LEU A 596 -6.79 13.57 -10.12
N VAL A 597 -7.15 12.68 -11.05
CA VAL A 597 -8.51 12.09 -11.09
C VAL A 597 -8.78 11.22 -9.87
N TYR A 598 -7.77 10.52 -9.36
CA TYR A 598 -7.91 9.74 -8.12
C TYR A 598 -8.18 10.64 -6.91
N MET A 599 -7.43 11.75 -6.76
CA MET A 599 -7.68 12.74 -5.70
C MET A 599 -9.10 13.30 -5.78
N GLU A 600 -9.59 13.59 -6.98
CA GLU A 600 -10.95 14.10 -7.21
C GLU A 600 -12.04 13.11 -6.75
N GLN A 601 -11.74 11.81 -6.60
CA GLN A 601 -12.72 10.83 -6.10
C GLN A 601 -13.09 11.04 -4.63
N VAL A 602 -12.33 11.82 -3.86
CA VAL A 602 -12.66 12.16 -2.46
C VAL A 602 -14.00 12.92 -2.35
N HIS A 603 -14.45 13.51 -3.47
CA HIS A 603 -15.72 14.23 -3.59
C HIS A 603 -16.90 13.36 -4.03
N ARG A 604 -16.79 12.04 -4.01
CA ARG A 604 -17.91 11.13 -4.34
C ARG A 604 -18.70 10.68 -3.11
N GLY A 605 -19.92 10.22 -3.35
CA GLY A 605 -20.79 9.66 -2.32
C GLY A 605 -21.63 10.74 -1.62
N ILE A 606 -21.69 10.66 -0.29
CA ILE A 606 -22.43 11.61 0.54
C ILE A 606 -21.52 12.26 1.57
N LYS A 607 -21.79 13.51 1.90
CA LYS A 607 -21.19 14.19 3.06
C LYS A 607 -22.23 14.97 3.84
N GLY A 608 -21.94 15.37 5.06
CA GLY A 608 -22.88 16.18 5.83
C GLY A 608 -22.41 16.39 7.26
N VAL A 609 -23.26 17.00 8.08
CA VAL A 609 -22.97 17.27 9.49
C VAL A 609 -24.05 16.66 10.39
N VAL A 610 -23.61 15.95 11.43
CA VAL A 610 -24.45 15.46 12.51
C VAL A 610 -24.50 16.51 13.61
N ARG A 611 -25.66 17.07 13.85
CA ARG A 611 -25.86 18.17 14.80
C ARG A 611 -26.83 17.81 15.92
N ASP A 612 -26.60 18.38 17.10
CA ASP A 612 -27.58 18.38 18.18
C ASP A 612 -28.76 19.29 17.79
N LYS A 613 -29.98 18.76 17.84
CA LYS A 613 -31.20 19.49 17.48
C LYS A 613 -31.46 20.74 18.31
N ASP A 614 -31.04 20.76 19.58
CA ASP A 614 -31.30 21.85 20.50
C ASP A 614 -30.19 22.92 20.45
N THR A 615 -28.93 22.53 20.23
CA THR A 615 -27.77 23.45 20.27
C THR A 615 -27.13 23.74 18.92
N GLU A 616 -27.49 23.01 17.86
CA GLU A 616 -26.91 23.07 16.50
C GLU A 616 -25.40 22.78 16.39
N ALA A 617 -24.72 22.60 17.52
CA ALA A 617 -23.35 22.11 17.62
C ALA A 617 -23.20 20.73 16.97
N GLY A 618 -22.05 20.53 16.32
CA GLY A 618 -21.62 19.25 15.79
C GLY A 618 -21.50 18.18 16.88
N ILE A 619 -21.81 16.94 16.51
CA ILE A 619 -21.66 15.77 17.36
C ILE A 619 -20.51 14.94 16.80
N ALA A 620 -19.38 14.95 17.49
CA ALA A 620 -18.24 14.08 17.20
C ALA A 620 -18.55 12.61 17.47
N ASP A 621 -17.83 11.71 16.78
CA ASP A 621 -17.93 10.26 16.95
C ASP A 621 -19.34 9.68 16.74
N ALA A 622 -20.20 10.39 16.00
CA ALA A 622 -21.50 9.87 15.61
C ALA A 622 -21.30 8.81 14.53
N ILE A 623 -21.95 7.66 14.70
CA ILE A 623 -21.88 6.53 13.78
C ILE A 623 -22.86 6.78 12.64
N ILE A 624 -22.33 6.77 11.41
CA ILE A 624 -23.11 6.80 10.17
C ILE A 624 -23.14 5.39 9.59
N LYS A 625 -24.33 4.79 9.60
CA LYS A 625 -24.59 3.47 9.04
C LYS A 625 -25.33 3.60 7.71
N VAL A 626 -24.82 2.92 6.69
CA VAL A 626 -25.53 2.73 5.42
C VAL A 626 -26.17 1.34 5.42
N ASP A 627 -27.47 1.26 5.16
CA ASP A 627 -28.14 -0.04 5.10
C ASP A 627 -27.62 -0.87 3.92
N GLY A 628 -27.36 -2.17 4.16
CA GLY A 628 -26.77 -3.07 3.17
C GLY A 628 -25.24 -3.08 3.11
N ILE A 629 -24.54 -2.14 3.76
CA ILE A 629 -23.07 -2.11 3.82
C ILE A 629 -22.60 -2.32 5.26
N ASP A 630 -21.90 -3.43 5.51
CA ASP A 630 -21.43 -3.82 6.84
C ASP A 630 -20.08 -3.20 7.21
N HIS A 631 -19.95 -1.90 6.96
CA HIS A 631 -18.84 -1.07 7.39
C HIS A 631 -19.40 0.33 7.68
N HIS A 632 -19.19 0.85 8.89
CA HIS A 632 -19.75 2.14 9.31
C HIS A 632 -18.62 3.17 9.41
N ILE A 633 -18.97 4.45 9.42
CA ILE A 633 -17.99 5.53 9.61
C ILE A 633 -18.36 6.37 10.83
N ARG A 634 -17.44 7.20 11.28
CA ARG A 634 -17.66 8.19 12.35
C ARG A 634 -17.61 9.61 11.83
N SER A 635 -18.41 10.50 12.41
CA SER A 635 -18.20 11.93 12.23
C SER A 635 -16.91 12.40 12.90
N ALA A 636 -16.25 13.38 12.27
CA ALA A 636 -15.09 14.07 12.80
C ALA A 636 -15.49 15.02 13.95
N PHE A 637 -14.51 15.76 14.47
CA PHE A 637 -14.64 16.52 15.72
C PHE A 637 -15.72 17.62 15.67
N ASP A 638 -15.96 18.24 14.50
CA ASP A 638 -17.02 19.23 14.30
C ASP A 638 -18.35 18.61 13.83
N GLY A 639 -18.44 17.27 13.84
CA GLY A 639 -19.64 16.49 13.53
C GLY A 639 -19.87 16.26 12.04
N ASP A 640 -18.99 16.75 11.17
CA ASP A 640 -18.98 16.44 9.75
C ASP A 640 -18.50 15.03 9.46
N TYR A 641 -18.93 14.49 8.32
CA TYR A 641 -18.60 13.16 7.88
C TYR A 641 -18.60 13.08 6.35
N TRP A 642 -17.86 12.11 5.82
CA TRP A 642 -17.80 11.79 4.39
C TRP A 642 -17.94 10.28 4.22
N ARG A 643 -18.92 9.85 3.43
CA ARG A 643 -19.15 8.45 3.11
C ARG A 643 -19.08 8.25 1.61
N LEU A 644 -17.98 7.68 1.16
CA LEU A 644 -17.73 7.35 -0.23
C LEU A 644 -18.68 6.21 -0.66
N LEU A 645 -19.42 6.42 -1.75
CA LEU A 645 -20.44 5.52 -2.27
C LEU A 645 -20.55 5.66 -3.78
N ASN A 646 -20.93 4.57 -4.45
CA ASN A 646 -21.32 4.58 -5.85
C ASN A 646 -22.68 5.28 -6.03
N PRO A 647 -23.04 5.72 -7.26
CA PRO A 647 -24.37 6.30 -7.52
C PRO A 647 -25.51 5.34 -7.15
N GLY A 648 -26.51 5.84 -6.42
CA GLY A 648 -27.61 5.04 -5.90
C GLY A 648 -28.40 5.70 -4.78
N ASP A 649 -29.52 5.08 -4.39
CA ASP A 649 -30.34 5.50 -3.26
C ASP A 649 -30.00 4.67 -2.02
N TYR A 650 -29.63 5.34 -0.92
CA TYR A 650 -29.16 4.69 0.30
C TYR A 650 -29.98 5.11 1.51
N GLU A 651 -30.42 4.12 2.30
CA GLU A 651 -31.01 4.36 3.61
C GLU A 651 -29.89 4.52 4.65
N VAL A 652 -29.73 5.74 5.18
CA VAL A 652 -28.64 6.10 6.07
C VAL A 652 -29.17 6.42 7.47
N THR A 653 -28.54 5.83 8.49
CA THR A 653 -28.87 6.05 9.90
C THR A 653 -27.69 6.69 10.62
N ALA A 654 -27.90 7.87 11.19
CA ALA A 654 -26.97 8.50 12.12
C ALA A 654 -27.34 8.18 13.57
N SER A 655 -26.35 7.82 14.38
CA SER A 655 -26.54 7.51 15.80
C SER A 655 -25.36 7.97 16.64
N ALA A 656 -25.62 8.40 17.87
CA ALA A 656 -24.58 8.85 18.79
C ALA A 656 -24.96 8.51 20.23
N GLU A 657 -23.98 8.30 21.11
CA GLU A 657 -24.25 7.98 22.51
C GLU A 657 -25.06 9.09 23.18
N GLY A 658 -26.16 8.73 23.83
CA GLY A 658 -27.02 9.68 24.54
C GLY A 658 -28.04 10.39 23.65
N TYR A 659 -28.11 10.10 22.35
CA TYR A 659 -29.10 10.63 21.40
C TYR A 659 -30.06 9.54 20.88
N PHE A 660 -31.22 9.96 20.36
CA PHE A 660 -32.05 9.10 19.52
C PHE A 660 -31.49 9.07 18.10
N SER A 661 -31.38 7.89 17.50
CA SER A 661 -30.95 7.73 16.12
C SER A 661 -31.95 8.36 15.14
N ASN A 662 -31.43 8.86 14.03
CA ASN A 662 -32.20 9.45 12.95
C ASN A 662 -31.88 8.72 11.65
N ARG A 663 -32.91 8.39 10.88
CA ARG A 663 -32.80 7.64 9.63
C ARG A 663 -33.39 8.44 8.49
N ARG A 664 -32.67 8.51 7.37
CA ARG A 664 -33.06 9.26 6.17
C ARG A 664 -32.61 8.53 4.90
N MET A 665 -33.27 8.83 3.78
CA MET A 665 -32.81 8.41 2.47
C MET A 665 -31.85 9.49 1.93
N CYS A 666 -30.65 9.09 1.54
CA CYS A 666 -29.66 9.95 0.87
C CYS A 666 -29.41 9.38 -0.53
N ARG A 667 -29.47 10.23 -1.56
CA ARG A 667 -29.27 9.84 -2.95
C ARG A 667 -27.89 10.30 -3.43
N VAL A 668 -27.10 9.39 -3.99
CA VAL A 668 -25.81 9.69 -4.61
C VAL A 668 -26.03 9.83 -6.11
N GLU A 669 -25.75 11.00 -6.66
CA GLU A 669 -25.88 11.27 -8.09
C GLU A 669 -24.64 10.78 -8.87
N TYR A 670 -24.73 10.82 -10.20
CA TYR A 670 -23.60 10.51 -11.09
C TYR A 670 -22.57 11.65 -11.20
N ASP A 671 -22.93 12.83 -10.71
CA ASP A 671 -22.07 14.01 -10.74
C ASP A 671 -20.84 13.82 -9.83
N HIS A 672 -19.78 14.59 -10.12
CA HIS A 672 -18.50 14.53 -9.39
C HIS A 672 -18.53 15.26 -8.04
N TYR A 673 -19.73 15.52 -7.51
CA TYR A 673 -19.92 16.25 -6.25
C TYR A 673 -20.70 15.42 -5.24
N PRO A 674 -20.35 15.50 -3.95
CA PRO A 674 -20.97 14.67 -2.94
C PRO A 674 -22.35 15.24 -2.59
N THR A 675 -23.33 14.36 -2.41
CA THR A 675 -24.65 14.80 -1.97
C THR A 675 -24.61 15.17 -0.48
N ILE A 676 -25.13 16.35 -0.13
CA ILE A 676 -25.25 16.79 1.26
C ILE A 676 -26.39 16.03 1.95
N CYS A 677 -26.10 15.31 3.04
CA CYS A 677 -27.08 14.57 3.82
C CYS A 677 -26.93 14.83 5.33
N ASP A 678 -27.44 15.96 5.82
CA ASP A 678 -27.32 16.33 7.24
C ASP A 678 -28.26 15.56 8.17
N PHE A 679 -27.83 15.39 9.43
CA PHE A 679 -28.60 14.73 10.48
C PHE A 679 -28.78 15.63 11.70
N LEU A 680 -30.01 15.69 12.22
CA LEU A 680 -30.34 16.33 13.48
C LEU A 680 -30.73 15.27 14.50
N LEU A 681 -29.94 15.14 15.57
CA LEU A 681 -30.15 14.17 16.63
C LEU A 681 -30.75 14.82 17.87
N THR A 682 -31.72 14.15 18.51
CA THR A 682 -32.36 14.65 19.73
C THR A 682 -31.81 13.92 20.94
N LYS A 683 -31.35 14.66 21.97
CA LYS A 683 -30.86 14.06 23.21
C LYS A 683 -31.92 13.20 23.91
N THR A 684 -31.49 12.05 24.41
CA THR A 684 -32.33 11.18 25.24
C THR A 684 -32.65 11.86 26.58
N PRO A 685 -33.81 11.53 27.21
CA PRO A 685 -34.15 12.07 28.52
C PRO A 685 -33.10 11.78 29.60
N LYS A 686 -32.42 10.63 29.51
CA LYS A 686 -31.32 10.27 30.43
C LYS A 686 -30.13 11.20 30.28
N GLN A 687 -29.73 11.50 29.05
CA GLN A 687 -28.61 12.39 28.77
C GLN A 687 -28.92 13.83 29.16
N ARG A 688 -30.11 14.34 28.81
CA ARG A 688 -30.58 15.67 29.26
C ARG A 688 -30.55 15.79 30.79
N LEU A 689 -30.96 14.74 31.51
CA LEU A 689 -30.91 14.74 32.98
C LEU A 689 -29.47 14.76 33.50
N ARG A 690 -28.55 13.99 32.91
CA ARG A 690 -27.12 14.01 33.27
C ARG A 690 -26.53 15.41 33.11
N GLU A 691 -26.82 16.10 32.02
CA GLU A 691 -26.34 17.47 31.76
C GLU A 691 -26.93 18.49 32.75
N ILE A 692 -28.23 18.39 33.06
CA ILE A 692 -28.88 19.25 34.07
C ILE A 692 -28.20 19.05 35.43
N LEU A 693 -27.95 17.80 35.83
CA LEU A 693 -27.28 17.49 37.10
C LEU A 693 -25.82 17.99 37.12
N ALA A 694 -25.10 17.84 36.01
CA ALA A 694 -23.72 18.31 35.88
C ALA A 694 -23.61 19.85 35.98
N LYS A 695 -24.62 20.58 35.47
CA LYS A 695 -24.72 22.06 35.57
C LYS A 695 -25.28 22.55 36.92
N GLY A 696 -25.43 21.67 37.93
CA GLY A 696 -25.98 22.02 39.24
C GLY A 696 -27.49 22.28 39.26
N GLY A 697 -28.20 21.94 38.17
CA GLY A 697 -29.64 22.08 38.04
C GLY A 697 -30.40 21.06 38.90
N LYS A 698 -31.54 21.49 39.45
CA LYS A 698 -32.43 20.59 40.20
C LYS A 698 -33.22 19.71 39.23
N ILE A 699 -33.37 18.43 39.57
CA ILE A 699 -34.20 17.48 38.82
C ILE A 699 -35.60 18.08 38.60
N PRO A 700 -36.13 18.09 37.36
CA PRO A 700 -37.48 18.56 37.08
C PRO A 700 -38.53 17.93 38.02
N LYS A 701 -39.46 18.75 38.54
CA LYS A 701 -40.45 18.33 39.57
C LYS A 701 -41.33 17.16 39.12
N ASP A 702 -41.68 17.13 37.84
CA ASP A 702 -42.44 16.05 37.18
C ASP A 702 -41.66 14.73 37.17
N LEU A 703 -40.35 14.77 36.90
CA LEU A 703 -39.48 13.60 36.93
C LEU A 703 -39.26 13.10 38.36
N GLN A 704 -39.11 14.00 39.33
CA GLN A 704 -39.07 13.62 40.76
C GLN A 704 -40.34 12.89 41.20
N LEU A 705 -41.51 13.38 40.78
CA LEU A 705 -42.80 12.74 41.08
C LEU A 705 -42.90 11.34 40.44
N ARG A 706 -42.48 11.19 39.17
CA ARG A 706 -42.42 9.87 38.49
C ARG A 706 -41.44 8.90 39.16
N LEU A 707 -40.25 9.36 39.53
CA LEU A 707 -39.25 8.54 40.24
C LEU A 707 -39.76 8.11 41.62
N ARG A 708 -40.47 8.99 42.34
CA ARG A 708 -41.12 8.67 43.61
C ARG A 708 -42.22 7.63 43.44
N ALA A 709 -43.04 7.74 42.39
CA ALA A 709 -44.08 6.76 42.06
C ALA A 709 -43.47 5.39 41.70
N LEU A 710 -42.39 5.35 40.92
CA LEU A 710 -41.66 4.13 40.57
C LEU A 710 -41.01 3.47 41.79
N ARG A 711 -40.37 4.26 42.68
CA ARG A 711 -39.85 3.77 43.96
C ARG A 711 -40.97 3.14 44.80
N MET A 712 -42.11 3.81 44.93
CA MET A 712 -43.27 3.27 45.66
C MET A 712 -43.81 1.99 45.03
N LYS A 713 -43.83 1.89 43.69
CA LYS A 713 -44.25 0.67 42.96
C LYS A 713 -43.28 -0.49 43.19
N LYS A 714 -41.96 -0.24 43.14
CA LYS A 714 -40.92 -1.23 43.43
C LYS A 714 -40.99 -1.69 44.89
N LEU A 715 -41.19 -0.76 45.83
CA LEU A 715 -41.36 -1.06 47.25
C LEU A 715 -42.60 -1.94 47.49
N ARG A 716 -43.73 -1.61 46.88
CA ARG A 716 -44.96 -2.44 46.96
C ARG A 716 -44.73 -3.85 46.39
N ALA A 717 -43.98 -3.98 45.30
CA ALA A 717 -43.65 -5.27 44.71
C ALA A 717 -42.74 -6.12 45.61
N THR A 718 -41.68 -5.53 46.19
CA THR A 718 -40.80 -6.22 47.14
C THR A 718 -41.53 -6.58 48.43
N THR A 719 -42.35 -5.68 48.99
CA THR A 719 -43.19 -6.00 50.16
C THR A 719 -44.17 -7.13 49.86
N LYS A 720 -44.79 -7.15 48.68
CA LYS A 720 -45.69 -8.23 48.24
C LYS A 720 -44.95 -9.57 48.10
N ALA A 721 -43.72 -9.55 47.58
CA ALA A 721 -42.87 -10.74 47.48
C ALA A 721 -42.46 -11.27 48.87
N ILE A 722 -42.04 -10.39 49.77
CA ILE A 722 -41.70 -10.74 51.16
C ILE A 722 -42.90 -11.31 51.90
N ASN A 723 -44.08 -10.70 51.75
CA ASN A 723 -45.31 -11.18 52.38
C ASN A 723 -45.74 -12.54 51.82
N ARG A 724 -45.58 -12.79 50.51
CA ARG A 724 -45.81 -14.12 49.91
C ARG A 724 -44.84 -15.16 50.45
N ARG A 725 -43.56 -14.81 50.64
CA ARG A 725 -42.54 -15.69 51.22
C ARG A 725 -42.87 -16.05 52.68
N ARG A 726 -43.20 -15.05 53.50
CA ARG A 726 -43.65 -15.24 54.88
C ARG A 726 -44.94 -16.06 54.98
N ALA A 727 -45.88 -15.89 54.06
CA ALA A 727 -47.11 -16.71 54.01
C ALA A 727 -46.84 -18.17 53.64
N ARG A 728 -45.88 -18.43 52.73
CA ARG A 728 -45.40 -19.79 52.43
C ARG A 728 -44.69 -20.43 53.64
N GLU A 729 -43.82 -19.69 54.31
CA GLU A 729 -43.12 -20.15 55.53
C GLU A 729 -44.10 -20.44 56.68
N ARG A 730 -45.15 -19.63 56.85
CA ARG A 730 -46.22 -19.91 57.84
C ARG A 730 -47.05 -21.13 57.49
N ARG A 731 -47.38 -21.35 56.22
CA ARG A 731 -48.07 -22.58 55.78
C ARG A 731 -47.21 -23.82 55.97
N ALA A 732 -45.90 -23.72 55.72
CA ALA A 732 -44.95 -24.81 55.93
C ALA A 732 -44.68 -25.14 57.41
N ARG A 733 -45.01 -24.24 58.35
CA ARG A 733 -44.94 -24.49 59.81
C ARG A 733 -46.26 -24.97 60.41
N ALA A 734 -47.35 -24.95 59.63
CA ALA A 734 -48.69 -25.37 60.05
C ALA A 734 -49.11 -26.73 59.46
N LEU A 735 -48.32 -27.24 58.52
CA LEU A 735 -48.20 -28.66 58.15
C LEU A 735 -47.08 -29.26 59.01
#